data_AF-A0A1T3P385-F1
#
_entry.id   AF-A0A1T3P385-F1
#
_cell.length_a   1.000
_cell.length_b   1.000
_cell.length_c   1.000
_cell.angle_alpha   90.00
_cell.angle_beta   90.00
_cell.angle_gamma   90.00
#
_symmetry.space_group_name_H-M   'P 1'
#
loop_
_entity.id
_entity.type
_entity.pdbx_description
1 polymer ?
#
loop_
_entity_poly.entity_id
_entity_poly.type
_entity_poly.pdbx_seq_one_letter_code
_entity_poly.pdbx_strand_id
1 'polypeptide(L)'
;MVDQDGHRLPHMTGGRHLAARALLGWLDDPRSPRLCLVGGSPGAGKSHLLAWLYAATAGAGTPPARRLHAFVPAGGSTLPGVTVELARHLGVAARTPRHLVAWAALDPRRTVITIADLDHAGVPGRPGEGARIVTDLLDPLLDLPHVRLLVECADAATRAAFTRVAGPAALDLDEPRWTHPGRFARWYAELLAATPGTSPPAADAAYPHPGLARLAARVDGASASFLAAAPAAADLGGPAERFARIHRAWWAGLTEDVRSAVAALYGLDLPVTARQWAIACSTLYPGPAPGSGGAATDPPIVAATRALPPLLDGGDTWALPAGPLADFVAGQRRECLDPGRAPRVHAALRRDADAGIVDLAGLHDAGEERLSAILEHSVRIGDAAALAVDPIVQALARPHVVAGALVATGQWADPAQTAFRGAYGTLVAEPASGMRAALLAMHRLGRDDDAARRLAARAAAPGWRAEWARWGEGDPQRPDRWPGPVLAAASGRGALAGQALLVDDTGTIRTVRGADGGIVGRVGAAFGPIPLRALASTYGGRVATLNRWGGVDVLDAAYHGPRGALEAGFQRLVDTCGAEPTVLCAHPLPALGDAEGAVWCYAPAPTSAPAGDEPPPRGVFSAPLHTGPVTALGAVRTGAAGAPTLVISGGRDGRVRMWSPGAEPGPDALDARAAPVTALACEQTTEGLLIAVAWADGPVRLRRPGDDTTVELNPGLPVTGIAVSVEGNIVLGTAAGVIGVRLERPSG
;
A
#
# COMPACT_ATOMS: atom_id res chain seq x y z
N MET A 1 -18.49 -11.79 22.93
CA MET A 1 -19.35 -10.74 23.54
C MET A 1 -20.45 -10.45 22.55
N VAL A 2 -21.69 -10.15 22.95
CA VAL A 2 -22.75 -9.75 22.00
C VAL A 2 -23.00 -8.27 22.25
N ASP A 3 -22.97 -7.43 21.20
CA ASP A 3 -23.34 -6.03 21.35
C ASP A 3 -24.86 -5.87 21.51
N GLN A 4 -25.31 -4.63 21.72
CA GLN A 4 -26.74 -4.34 21.92
C GLN A 4 -27.61 -4.69 20.70
N ASP A 5 -26.99 -4.88 19.53
CA ASP A 5 -27.63 -5.16 18.25
C ASP A 5 -27.54 -6.64 17.86
N GLY A 6 -27.02 -7.50 18.74
CA GLY A 6 -26.95 -8.95 18.51
C GLY A 6 -25.68 -9.44 17.78
N HIS A 7 -24.70 -8.57 17.49
CA HIS A 7 -23.48 -8.96 16.79
C HIS A 7 -22.47 -9.63 17.74
N ARG A 8 -21.91 -10.76 17.31
CA ARG A 8 -20.83 -11.46 18.04
C ARG A 8 -19.51 -10.71 17.86
N LEU A 9 -19.07 -10.04 18.91
CA LEU A 9 -17.77 -9.40 19.02
C LEU A 9 -16.70 -10.37 19.54
N PRO A 10 -15.44 -10.24 19.08
CA PRO A 10 -14.29 -10.95 19.65
C PRO A 10 -14.18 -10.74 21.16
N HIS A 11 -13.65 -11.72 21.87
CA HIS A 11 -13.47 -11.60 23.31
C HIS A 11 -12.33 -10.62 23.63
N MET A 12 -12.62 -9.62 24.48
CA MET A 12 -11.63 -8.69 25.01
C MET A 12 -11.04 -9.22 26.32
N THR A 13 -9.72 -9.40 26.39
CA THR A 13 -9.01 -9.93 27.57
C THR A 13 -8.41 -8.79 28.42
N GLY A 14 -7.67 -9.13 29.48
CA GLY A 14 -7.00 -8.13 30.32
C GLY A 14 -7.93 -7.15 31.05
N GLY A 15 -9.22 -7.49 31.20
CA GLY A 15 -10.22 -6.61 31.82
C GLY A 15 -10.66 -5.40 30.98
N ARG A 16 -10.16 -5.24 29.74
CA ARG A 16 -10.30 -4.02 28.90
C ARG A 16 -11.66 -3.82 28.20
N HIS A 17 -12.68 -4.58 28.58
CA HIS A 17 -14.00 -4.51 27.93
C HIS A 17 -14.73 -3.17 28.08
N LEU A 18 -14.44 -2.40 29.14
CA LEU A 18 -15.03 -1.06 29.32
C LEU A 18 -14.43 -0.06 28.32
N ALA A 19 -13.11 -0.09 28.13
CA ALA A 19 -12.41 0.64 27.08
C ALA A 19 -12.94 0.26 25.69
N ALA A 20 -13.09 -1.03 25.43
CA ALA A 20 -13.64 -1.58 24.19
C ALA A 20 -15.05 -1.03 23.89
N ARG A 21 -15.93 -1.03 24.89
CA ARG A 21 -17.29 -0.47 24.77
C ARG A 21 -17.29 1.04 24.53
N ALA A 22 -16.38 1.78 25.16
CA ALA A 22 -16.27 3.23 24.97
C ALA A 22 -15.85 3.57 23.53
N LEU A 23 -14.92 2.82 22.94
CA LEU A 23 -14.52 3.01 21.54
C LEU A 23 -15.66 2.71 20.55
N LEU A 24 -16.43 1.65 20.79
CA LEU A 24 -17.63 1.37 19.98
C LEU A 24 -18.67 2.48 20.12
N GLY A 25 -18.92 2.97 21.33
CA GLY A 25 -19.82 4.09 21.57
C GLY A 25 -19.38 5.38 20.87
N TRP A 26 -18.07 5.66 20.86
CA TRP A 26 -17.51 6.78 20.09
C TRP A 26 -17.77 6.61 18.58
N LEU A 27 -17.58 5.41 18.03
CA LEU A 27 -17.85 5.14 16.61
C LEU A 27 -19.33 5.37 16.25
N ASP A 28 -20.25 4.91 17.11
CA ASP A 28 -21.69 4.98 16.89
C ASP A 28 -22.24 6.40 17.02
N ASP A 29 -21.72 7.19 17.96
CA ASP A 29 -22.25 8.52 18.24
C ASP A 29 -21.72 9.54 17.22
N PRO A 30 -22.59 10.14 16.38
CA PRO A 30 -22.18 11.18 15.44
C PRO A 30 -21.82 12.50 16.13
N ARG A 31 -22.21 12.71 17.39
CA ARG A 31 -21.91 13.93 18.18
C ARG A 31 -20.57 13.87 18.87
N SER A 32 -19.99 12.68 18.99
CA SER A 32 -18.67 12.50 19.60
C SER A 32 -17.60 13.26 18.80
N PRO A 33 -16.55 13.80 19.45
CA PRO A 33 -15.47 14.52 18.78
C PRO A 33 -14.85 13.70 17.64
N ARG A 34 -14.47 14.35 16.53
CA ARG A 34 -13.90 13.67 15.36
C ARG A 34 -12.50 13.08 15.62
N LEU A 35 -11.83 13.49 16.68
CA LEU A 35 -10.55 12.94 17.13
C LEU A 35 -10.73 12.20 18.46
N CYS A 36 -10.28 10.95 18.51
CA CYS A 36 -10.15 10.15 19.72
C CYS A 36 -8.69 9.74 19.93
N LEU A 37 -8.13 10.08 21.09
CA LEU A 37 -6.76 9.76 21.48
C LEU A 37 -6.78 8.62 22.51
N VAL A 38 -6.04 7.55 22.24
CA VAL A 38 -5.84 6.42 23.15
C VAL A 38 -4.45 6.54 23.75
N GLY A 39 -4.40 6.82 25.05
CA GLY A 39 -3.18 7.01 25.83
C GLY A 39 -2.92 5.90 26.84
N GLY A 40 -1.88 6.10 27.64
CA GLY A 40 -1.48 5.21 28.74
C GLY A 40 -0.04 4.77 28.62
N SER A 41 0.53 4.36 29.75
CA SER A 41 1.91 3.90 29.91
C SER A 41 2.24 2.65 29.08
N PRO A 42 3.53 2.35 28.83
CA PRO A 42 3.96 1.11 28.20
C PRO A 42 3.37 -0.12 28.90
N GLY A 43 2.81 -1.05 28.13
CA GLY A 43 2.14 -2.23 28.68
C GLY A 43 0.71 -2.00 29.19
N ALA A 44 0.12 -0.81 29.03
CA ALA A 44 -1.30 -0.60 29.33
C ALA A 44 -2.25 -1.42 28.42
N GLY A 45 -1.79 -1.91 27.26
CA GLY A 45 -2.61 -2.73 26.35
C GLY A 45 -3.31 -1.93 25.26
N LYS A 46 -2.73 -0.79 24.86
CA LYS A 46 -3.20 0.07 23.76
C LYS A 46 -3.26 -0.69 22.43
N SER A 47 -2.16 -1.28 22.01
CA SER A 47 -2.08 -2.08 20.78
C SER A 47 -3.03 -3.28 20.79
N HIS A 48 -3.23 -3.94 21.95
CA HIS A 48 -4.22 -5.02 22.11
C HIS A 48 -5.67 -4.53 21.92
N LEU A 49 -6.01 -3.37 22.49
CA LEU A 49 -7.33 -2.74 22.36
C LEU A 49 -7.61 -2.35 20.90
N LEU A 50 -6.62 -1.75 20.22
CA LEU A 50 -6.75 -1.35 18.82
C LEU A 50 -6.82 -2.56 17.86
N ALA A 51 -6.01 -3.60 18.08
CA ALA A 51 -6.09 -4.84 17.31
C ALA A 51 -7.45 -5.53 17.47
N TRP A 52 -8.00 -5.53 18.69
CA TRP A 52 -9.37 -6.00 18.91
C TRP A 52 -10.41 -5.16 18.17
N LEU A 53 -10.28 -3.83 18.18
CA LEU A 53 -11.23 -2.94 17.50
C LEU A 53 -11.21 -3.20 15.99
N TYR A 54 -10.03 -3.39 15.40
CA TYR A 54 -9.89 -3.79 14.01
C TYR A 54 -10.62 -5.11 13.73
N ALA A 55 -10.39 -6.14 14.53
CA ALA A 55 -11.09 -7.43 14.38
C ALA A 55 -12.61 -7.31 14.59
N ALA A 56 -13.06 -6.46 15.51
CA ALA A 56 -14.46 -6.24 15.83
C ALA A 56 -15.22 -5.48 14.73
N THR A 57 -14.51 -4.78 13.84
CA THR A 57 -15.10 -3.89 12.83
C THR A 57 -14.90 -4.37 11.38
N ALA A 58 -14.16 -5.46 11.19
CA ALA A 58 -13.83 -6.02 9.88
C ALA A 58 -14.95 -6.88 9.23
N GLY A 59 -15.98 -7.27 9.99
CA GLY A 59 -17.00 -8.21 9.51
C GLY A 59 -17.99 -7.61 8.49
N ALA A 60 -18.47 -8.42 7.54
CA ALA A 60 -19.47 -7.99 6.54
C ALA A 60 -20.80 -7.52 7.17
N GLY A 61 -21.15 -8.07 8.33
CA GLY A 61 -22.31 -7.67 9.14
C GLY A 61 -22.06 -6.47 10.07
N THR A 62 -20.87 -5.86 10.05
CA THR A 62 -20.56 -4.69 10.88
C THR A 62 -21.45 -3.51 10.45
N PRO A 63 -22.16 -2.85 11.39
CA PRO A 63 -22.94 -1.67 11.11
C PRO A 63 -22.09 -0.60 10.42
N PRO A 64 -22.59 0.10 9.37
CA PRO A 64 -21.82 1.13 8.67
C PRO A 64 -21.22 2.20 9.59
N ALA A 65 -21.90 2.53 10.70
CA ALA A 65 -21.40 3.47 11.70
C ALA A 65 -20.12 2.99 12.43
N ARG A 66 -19.96 1.67 12.61
CA ARG A 66 -18.83 1.06 13.32
C ARG A 66 -17.65 0.69 12.41
N ARG A 67 -17.78 0.82 11.09
CA ARG A 67 -16.72 0.39 10.16
C ARG A 67 -15.49 1.30 10.22
N LEU A 68 -14.32 0.67 10.39
CA LEU A 68 -13.03 1.31 10.15
C LEU A 68 -12.73 1.25 8.65
N HIS A 69 -12.24 2.36 8.10
CA HIS A 69 -11.91 2.48 6.68
C HIS A 69 -10.40 2.33 6.46
N ALA A 70 -9.59 2.61 7.48
CA ALA A 70 -8.16 2.36 7.48
C ALA A 70 -7.64 2.06 8.89
N PHE A 71 -6.63 1.19 8.98
CA PHE A 71 -5.90 0.88 10.20
C PHE A 71 -4.39 0.85 9.88
N VAL A 72 -3.63 1.81 10.38
CA VAL A 72 -2.21 1.97 10.03
C VAL A 72 -1.34 1.83 11.29
N PRO A 73 -0.48 0.80 11.39
CA PRO A 73 0.54 0.73 12.42
C PRO A 73 1.70 1.67 12.06
N ALA A 74 1.88 2.75 12.83
CA ALA A 74 2.88 3.76 12.54
C ALA A 74 4.26 3.46 13.17
N GLY A 75 4.37 2.47 14.06
CA GLY A 75 5.63 2.08 14.68
C GLY A 75 6.72 1.78 13.65
N GLY A 76 7.87 2.45 13.76
CA GLY A 76 8.98 2.34 12.79
C GLY A 76 8.70 2.94 11.40
N SER A 77 7.51 3.48 11.16
CA SER A 77 7.12 4.06 9.86
C SER A 77 7.38 5.56 9.81
N THR A 78 7.82 6.04 8.65
CA THR A 78 7.98 7.48 8.38
C THR A 78 6.73 8.07 7.75
N LEU A 79 6.65 9.39 7.63
CA LEU A 79 5.56 10.10 6.97
C LEU A 79 5.23 9.53 5.57
N PRO A 80 6.21 9.27 4.68
CA PRO A 80 5.93 8.58 3.42
C PRO A 80 5.26 7.21 3.59
N GLY A 81 5.73 6.41 4.56
CA GLY A 81 5.18 5.09 4.84
C GLY A 81 3.74 5.13 5.31
N VAL A 82 3.41 6.00 6.27
CA VAL A 82 2.04 6.20 6.74
C VAL A 82 1.13 6.72 5.63
N THR A 83 1.64 7.62 4.78
CA THR A 83 0.87 8.16 3.64
C THR A 83 0.48 7.05 2.67
N VAL A 84 1.43 6.22 2.27
CA VAL A 84 1.20 5.13 1.32
C VAL A 84 0.26 4.07 1.92
N GLU A 85 0.47 3.70 3.17
CA GLU A 85 -0.35 2.68 3.82
C GLU A 85 -1.79 3.14 4.02
N LEU A 86 -1.99 4.43 4.32
CA LEU A 86 -3.32 5.03 4.37
C LEU A 86 -3.96 5.10 2.97
N ALA A 87 -3.21 5.52 1.95
CA ALA A 87 -3.70 5.56 0.57
C ALA A 87 -4.15 4.18 0.08
N ARG A 88 -3.37 3.13 0.41
CA ARG A 88 -3.67 1.73 0.12
C ARG A 88 -4.98 1.28 0.76
N HIS A 89 -5.17 1.55 2.06
CA HIS A 89 -6.42 1.21 2.76
C HIS A 89 -7.64 1.94 2.21
N LEU A 90 -7.47 3.18 1.76
CA LEU A 90 -8.54 3.97 1.17
C LEU A 90 -8.78 3.66 -0.33
N GLY A 91 -7.94 2.82 -0.95
CA GLY A 91 -8.07 2.47 -2.37
C GLY A 91 -7.75 3.62 -3.33
N VAL A 92 -6.87 4.54 -2.93
CA VAL A 92 -6.49 5.72 -3.73
C VAL A 92 -5.01 5.72 -4.08
N ALA A 93 -4.68 6.17 -5.29
CA ALA A 93 -3.29 6.26 -5.76
C ALA A 93 -2.62 7.59 -5.34
N ALA A 94 -2.44 7.81 -4.03
CA ALA A 94 -1.79 9.00 -3.49
C ALA A 94 -0.35 8.72 -3.06
N ARG A 95 0.60 9.56 -3.52
CA ARG A 95 2.04 9.44 -3.20
C ARG A 95 2.53 10.44 -2.15
N THR A 96 1.74 11.45 -1.83
CA THR A 96 2.09 12.51 -0.88
C THR A 96 0.91 12.82 0.04
N PRO A 97 1.17 13.36 1.26
CA PRO A 97 0.09 13.75 2.16
C PRO A 97 -0.92 14.69 1.53
N ARG A 98 -0.43 15.70 0.77
CA ARG A 98 -1.28 16.65 0.06
C ARG A 98 -2.19 15.99 -0.97
N HIS A 99 -1.66 15.03 -1.75
CA HIS A 99 -2.47 14.30 -2.72
C HIS A 99 -3.54 13.45 -2.03
N LEU A 100 -3.19 12.84 -0.90
CA LEU A 100 -4.12 12.01 -0.13
C LEU A 100 -5.27 12.84 0.48
N VAL A 101 -4.94 14.01 1.06
CA VAL A 101 -5.94 14.97 1.56
C VAL A 101 -6.84 15.47 0.43
N ALA A 102 -6.27 15.81 -0.73
CA ALA A 102 -7.05 16.23 -1.89
C ALA A 102 -8.01 15.13 -2.39
N TRP A 103 -7.55 13.87 -2.41
CA TRP A 103 -8.41 12.73 -2.73
C TRP A 103 -9.54 12.54 -1.72
N ALA A 104 -9.22 12.59 -0.43
CA ALA A 104 -10.22 12.47 0.64
C ALA A 104 -11.24 13.62 0.60
N ALA A 105 -10.86 14.82 0.14
CA ALA A 105 -11.78 15.94 -0.01
C ALA A 105 -12.81 15.73 -1.15
N LEU A 106 -12.46 14.97 -2.19
CA LEU A 106 -13.35 14.65 -3.31
C LEU A 106 -14.37 13.54 -2.98
N ASP A 107 -14.10 12.73 -1.95
CA ASP A 107 -15.00 11.67 -1.50
C ASP A 107 -15.71 12.07 -0.19
N PRO A 108 -16.97 12.53 -0.23
CA PRO A 108 -17.67 13.04 0.95
C PRO A 108 -18.17 11.92 1.89
N ARG A 109 -17.91 10.65 1.59
CA ARG A 109 -18.37 9.52 2.42
C ARG A 109 -17.66 9.53 3.78
N ARG A 110 -18.40 9.22 4.85
CA ARG A 110 -17.85 9.11 6.21
C ARG A 110 -16.63 8.18 6.20
N THR A 111 -15.50 8.67 6.68
CA THR A 111 -14.22 7.94 6.67
C THR A 111 -13.65 7.91 8.09
N VAL A 112 -13.33 6.72 8.59
CA VAL A 112 -12.76 6.50 9.93
C VAL A 112 -11.39 5.86 9.81
N ILE A 113 -10.37 6.55 10.30
CA ILE A 113 -8.97 6.14 10.19
C ILE A 113 -8.43 5.89 11.59
N THR A 114 -7.77 4.74 11.76
CA THR A 114 -7.07 4.39 13.01
C THR A 114 -5.57 4.38 12.79
N ILE A 115 -4.82 5.06 13.65
CA ILE A 115 -3.35 5.05 13.66
C ILE A 115 -2.87 4.45 14.99
N ALA A 116 -2.15 3.34 14.93
CA ALA A 116 -1.56 2.68 16.09
C ALA A 116 -0.07 3.06 16.24
N ASP A 117 0.47 2.97 17.45
CA ASP A 117 1.91 3.16 17.76
C ASP A 117 2.53 4.47 17.21
N LEU A 118 1.77 5.58 17.17
CA LEU A 118 2.24 6.84 16.57
C LEU A 118 3.44 7.44 17.30
N ASP A 119 3.53 7.25 18.61
CA ASP A 119 4.68 7.70 19.43
C ASP A 119 5.98 6.96 19.06
N HIS A 120 5.85 5.77 18.45
CA HIS A 120 6.96 4.95 17.97
C HIS A 120 7.23 5.14 16.48
N ALA A 121 6.58 6.11 15.83
CA ALA A 121 6.82 6.42 14.44
C ALA A 121 8.22 7.00 14.21
N GLY A 122 8.73 6.77 13.01
CA GLY A 122 10.02 7.25 12.55
C GLY A 122 11.14 6.26 12.73
N VAL A 123 12.34 6.81 12.59
CA VAL A 123 13.59 6.05 12.57
C VAL A 123 14.18 6.03 13.99
N PRO A 124 14.71 4.90 14.47
CA PRO A 124 15.41 4.84 15.75
C PRO A 124 16.46 5.95 15.89
N GLY A 125 16.47 6.64 17.04
CA GLY A 125 17.39 7.73 17.34
C GLY A 125 17.00 9.11 16.78
N ARG A 126 15.85 9.24 16.12
CA ARG A 126 15.31 10.53 15.63
C ARG A 126 13.87 10.77 16.13
N PRO A 127 13.69 11.46 17.26
CA PRO A 127 12.35 11.77 17.76
C PRO A 127 11.65 12.80 16.88
N GLY A 128 10.32 12.87 16.98
CA GLY A 128 9.49 13.91 16.37
C GLY A 128 8.76 13.52 15.07
N GLU A 129 8.99 12.32 14.54
CA GLU A 129 8.27 11.86 13.33
C GLU A 129 6.76 11.73 13.59
N GLY A 130 6.34 11.30 14.78
CA GLY A 130 4.92 11.26 15.16
C GLY A 130 4.25 12.63 15.03
N ALA A 131 4.83 13.68 15.64
CA ALA A 131 4.33 15.06 15.52
C ALA A 131 4.33 15.58 14.08
N ARG A 132 5.33 15.18 13.27
CA ARG A 132 5.37 15.49 11.84
C ARG A 132 4.24 14.81 11.06
N ILE A 133 3.97 13.53 11.32
CA ILE A 133 2.84 12.79 10.72
C ILE A 133 1.51 13.47 11.07
N VAL A 134 1.36 13.93 12.31
CA VAL A 134 0.18 14.71 12.71
C VAL A 134 0.09 15.99 11.87
N THR A 135 1.15 16.79 11.86
CA THR A 135 1.15 18.12 11.25
C THR A 135 0.94 18.08 9.73
N ASP A 136 1.62 17.16 9.03
CA ASP A 136 1.66 17.14 7.57
C ASP A 136 0.54 16.29 6.95
N LEU A 137 -0.12 15.42 7.73
CA LEU A 137 -1.12 14.47 7.22
C LEU A 137 -2.40 14.39 8.07
N LEU A 138 -2.31 14.05 9.35
CA LEU A 138 -3.50 13.73 10.15
C LEU A 138 -4.33 14.96 10.53
N ASP A 139 -3.70 16.04 10.96
CA ASP A 139 -4.37 17.30 11.31
C ASP A 139 -5.04 17.95 10.08
N PRO A 140 -4.42 17.99 8.88
CA PRO A 140 -5.10 18.37 7.64
C PRO A 140 -6.30 17.49 7.27
N LEU A 141 -6.24 16.18 7.51
CA LEU A 141 -7.39 15.30 7.29
C LEU A 141 -8.58 15.64 8.22
N LEU A 142 -8.30 16.18 9.42
CA LEU A 142 -9.34 16.69 10.32
C LEU A 142 -9.98 18.01 9.85
N ASP A 143 -9.48 18.69 8.81
CA ASP A 143 -10.23 19.79 8.19
C ASP A 143 -11.48 19.28 7.43
N LEU A 144 -11.51 17.98 7.06
CA LEU A 144 -12.60 17.37 6.33
C LEU A 144 -13.72 16.88 7.27
N PRO A 145 -14.97 17.39 7.18
CA PRO A 145 -16.01 17.14 8.17
C PRO A 145 -16.46 15.68 8.25
N HIS A 146 -16.29 14.91 7.16
CA HIS A 146 -16.62 13.49 7.07
C HIS A 146 -15.52 12.56 7.61
N VAL A 147 -14.34 13.08 7.95
CA VAL A 147 -13.21 12.28 8.46
C VAL A 147 -13.18 12.26 10.00
N ARG A 148 -12.98 11.07 10.57
CA ARG A 148 -12.75 10.83 12.00
C ARG A 148 -11.46 10.05 12.20
N LEU A 149 -10.69 10.41 13.23
CA LEU A 149 -9.41 9.79 13.57
C LEU A 149 -9.46 9.17 14.97
N LEU A 150 -8.96 7.93 15.07
CA LEU A 150 -8.64 7.25 16.31
C LEU A 150 -7.12 7.03 16.36
N VAL A 151 -6.43 7.59 17.34
CA VAL A 151 -4.96 7.61 17.35
C VAL A 151 -4.43 7.13 18.69
N GLU A 152 -3.57 6.12 18.67
CA GLU A 152 -2.73 5.77 19.81
C GLU A 152 -1.62 6.79 19.96
N CYS A 153 -1.67 7.58 21.02
CA CYS A 153 -0.69 8.62 21.29
C CYS A 153 -0.70 8.99 22.79
N ALA A 154 0.44 8.81 23.43
CA ALA A 154 0.75 9.20 24.79
C ALA A 154 1.75 10.38 24.83
N ASP A 155 2.60 10.56 23.79
CA ASP A 155 3.60 11.61 23.76
C ASP A 155 2.96 13.01 23.72
N ALA A 156 3.35 13.89 24.65
CA ALA A 156 2.73 15.20 24.81
C ALA A 156 2.96 16.11 23.58
N ALA A 157 4.15 16.04 22.96
CA ALA A 157 4.46 16.85 21.79
C ALA A 157 3.63 16.42 20.56
N THR A 158 3.50 15.11 20.35
CA THR A 158 2.68 14.53 19.29
C THR A 158 1.19 14.84 19.49
N ARG A 159 0.68 14.78 20.73
CA ARG A 159 -0.70 15.22 21.03
C ARG A 159 -0.91 16.70 20.78
N ALA A 160 0.05 17.55 21.13
CA ALA A 160 -0.05 19.00 20.94
C ALA A 160 -0.06 19.43 19.47
N ALA A 161 0.42 18.58 18.56
CA ALA A 161 0.38 18.83 17.12
C ALA A 161 -1.05 18.74 16.53
N PHE A 162 -2.02 18.16 17.25
CA PHE A 162 -3.42 18.19 16.85
C PHE A 162 -4.05 19.53 17.20
N THR A 163 -4.36 20.33 16.19
CA THR A 163 -4.88 21.70 16.36
C THR A 163 -6.31 21.88 15.88
N ARG A 164 -6.83 20.99 15.00
CA ARG A 164 -8.18 21.16 14.40
C ARG A 164 -9.33 20.77 15.31
N VAL A 165 -9.07 20.06 16.41
CA VAL A 165 -10.11 19.60 17.35
C VAL A 165 -9.74 20.08 18.75
N ALA A 166 -10.42 21.13 19.23
CA ALA A 166 -10.14 21.77 20.53
C ALA A 166 -10.42 20.87 21.75
N GLY A 167 -11.27 19.84 21.61
CA GLY A 167 -11.62 18.91 22.68
C GLY A 167 -11.71 17.47 22.16
N PRO A 168 -10.58 16.80 21.92
CA PRO A 168 -10.59 15.40 21.49
C PRO A 168 -11.16 14.51 22.59
N ALA A 169 -11.81 13.41 22.19
CA ALA A 169 -12.10 12.34 23.12
C ALA A 169 -10.77 11.72 23.57
N ALA A 170 -10.57 11.49 24.87
CA ALA A 170 -9.35 10.91 25.40
C ALA A 170 -9.65 9.66 26.22
N LEU A 171 -8.92 8.59 25.94
CA LEU A 171 -9.00 7.30 26.61
C LEU A 171 -7.63 6.95 27.18
N ASP A 172 -7.33 7.39 28.40
CA ASP A 172 -6.08 7.05 29.07
C ASP A 172 -6.19 5.70 29.77
N LEU A 173 -5.56 4.67 29.20
CA LEU A 173 -5.66 3.30 29.70
C LEU A 173 -4.96 3.07 31.06
N ASP A 174 -4.23 4.04 31.59
CA ASP A 174 -3.69 3.97 32.97
C ASP A 174 -4.78 4.19 34.03
N GLU A 175 -5.88 4.85 33.66
CA GLU A 175 -6.99 5.09 34.59
C GLU A 175 -7.72 3.78 34.91
N PRO A 176 -7.88 3.41 36.20
CA PRO A 176 -8.54 2.18 36.62
C PRO A 176 -9.95 1.96 36.06
N ARG A 177 -10.68 3.04 35.72
CA ARG A 177 -12.04 2.94 35.15
C ARG A 177 -12.11 2.15 33.84
N TRP A 178 -10.98 2.03 33.13
CA TRP A 178 -10.90 1.32 31.85
C TRP A 178 -10.51 -0.16 31.97
N THR A 179 -10.20 -0.64 33.17
CA THR A 179 -9.87 -2.04 33.45
C THR A 179 -10.80 -2.57 34.52
N HIS A 180 -11.61 -3.57 34.20
CA HIS A 180 -12.49 -4.15 35.21
C HIS A 180 -11.71 -5.08 36.16
N PRO A 181 -11.73 -4.85 37.48
CA PRO A 181 -10.93 -5.62 38.45
C PRO A 181 -11.17 -7.13 38.39
N GLY A 182 -12.42 -7.59 38.50
CA GLY A 182 -12.74 -9.02 38.51
C GLY A 182 -12.38 -9.77 37.22
N ARG A 183 -12.57 -9.14 36.05
CA ARG A 183 -12.17 -9.75 34.77
C ARG A 183 -10.66 -9.76 34.58
N PHE A 184 -9.96 -8.73 35.06
CA PHE A 184 -8.50 -8.69 35.07
C PHE A 184 -7.94 -9.81 35.95
N ALA A 185 -8.45 -9.98 37.17
CA ALA A 185 -8.03 -11.03 38.08
C ALA A 185 -8.26 -12.44 37.50
N ARG A 186 -9.42 -12.68 36.86
CA ARG A 186 -9.70 -13.96 36.20
C ARG A 186 -8.76 -14.24 35.03
N TRP A 187 -8.55 -13.24 34.17
CA TRP A 187 -7.59 -13.34 33.05
C TRP A 187 -6.17 -13.59 33.56
N TYR A 188 -5.77 -12.94 34.66
CA TYR A 188 -4.47 -13.17 35.27
C TYR A 188 -4.34 -14.61 35.79
N ALA A 189 -5.37 -15.14 36.47
CA ALA A 189 -5.38 -16.54 36.90
C ALA A 189 -5.26 -17.54 35.73
N GLU A 190 -5.92 -17.27 34.61
CA GLU A 190 -5.78 -18.06 33.37
C GLU A 190 -4.34 -18.01 32.82
N LEU A 191 -3.69 -16.84 32.86
CA LEU A 191 -2.30 -16.66 32.45
C LEU A 191 -1.33 -17.46 33.33
N LEU A 192 -1.58 -17.51 34.65
CA LEU A 192 -0.77 -18.29 35.59
C LEU A 192 -0.91 -19.79 35.36
N ALA A 193 -2.11 -20.28 35.06
CA ALA A 193 -2.33 -21.70 34.74
C ALA A 193 -1.51 -22.17 33.52
N ALA A 194 -1.19 -21.27 32.59
CA ALA A 194 -0.35 -21.53 31.43
C ALA A 194 1.16 -21.41 31.70
N THR A 195 1.57 -20.98 32.90
CA THR A 195 2.97 -20.73 33.27
C THR A 195 3.36 -21.56 34.51
N PRO A 196 3.68 -22.85 34.36
CA PRO A 196 3.98 -23.72 35.50
C PRO A 196 5.31 -23.38 36.19
N GLY A 197 5.35 -23.50 37.52
CA GLY A 197 6.60 -23.50 38.31
C GLY A 197 6.98 -22.20 39.02
N THR A 198 6.09 -21.19 39.10
CA THR A 198 6.35 -19.89 39.75
C THR A 198 5.40 -19.65 40.94
N SER A 199 5.78 -18.83 41.94
CA SER A 199 4.83 -18.24 42.91
C SER A 199 4.67 -16.74 42.62
N PRO A 200 3.85 -16.38 41.62
CA PRO A 200 3.73 -15.01 41.11
C PRO A 200 3.04 -14.10 42.13
N PRO A 201 3.25 -12.76 42.05
CA PRO A 201 2.52 -11.80 42.87
C PRO A 201 1.02 -11.81 42.58
N ALA A 202 0.21 -11.29 43.52
CA ALA A 202 -1.23 -11.17 43.33
C ALA A 202 -1.59 -10.17 42.22
N ALA A 203 -2.79 -10.30 41.64
CA ALA A 203 -3.23 -9.52 40.49
C ALA A 203 -3.25 -8.00 40.74
N ASP A 204 -3.50 -7.59 41.98
CA ASP A 204 -3.49 -6.20 42.44
C ASP A 204 -2.13 -5.51 42.29
N ALA A 205 -1.02 -6.27 42.40
CA ALA A 205 0.33 -5.74 42.21
C ALA A 205 0.60 -5.23 40.79
N ALA A 206 -0.07 -5.80 39.78
CA ALA A 206 0.08 -5.42 38.38
C ALA A 206 -1.11 -4.64 37.81
N TYR A 207 -2.21 -4.53 38.54
CA TYR A 207 -3.40 -3.78 38.12
C TYR A 207 -3.09 -2.27 37.97
N PRO A 208 -3.66 -1.57 36.96
CA PRO A 208 -4.53 -2.05 35.89
C PRO A 208 -3.81 -2.48 34.59
N HIS A 209 -2.51 -2.80 34.62
CA HIS A 209 -1.65 -2.94 33.42
C HIS A 209 -1.44 -4.40 32.99
N PRO A 210 -2.03 -4.86 31.87
CA PRO A 210 -1.87 -6.23 31.40
C PRO A 210 -0.43 -6.59 31.01
N GLY A 211 0.34 -5.66 30.44
CA GLY A 211 1.74 -5.89 30.08
C GLY A 211 2.63 -6.13 31.30
N LEU A 212 2.44 -5.35 32.36
CA LEU A 212 3.11 -5.57 33.64
C LEU A 212 2.70 -6.90 34.28
N ALA A 213 1.42 -7.27 34.17
CA ALA A 213 0.92 -8.55 34.65
C ALA A 213 1.58 -9.74 33.93
N ARG A 214 1.85 -9.63 32.62
CA ARG A 214 2.57 -10.67 31.87
C ARG A 214 3.99 -10.88 32.37
N LEU A 215 4.70 -9.81 32.67
CA LEU A 215 6.02 -9.90 33.29
C LEU A 215 5.92 -10.47 34.71
N ALA A 216 4.94 -10.02 35.50
CA ALA A 216 4.68 -10.49 36.86
C ALA A 216 4.40 -12.00 36.92
N ALA A 217 3.68 -12.55 35.93
CA ALA A 217 3.42 -14.00 35.81
C ALA A 217 4.69 -14.85 35.64
N ARG A 218 5.81 -14.24 35.25
CA ARG A 218 7.12 -14.89 35.05
C ARG A 218 8.07 -14.72 36.24
N VAL A 219 7.63 -14.10 37.33
CA VAL A 219 8.43 -13.92 38.56
C VAL A 219 8.45 -15.22 39.37
N ASP A 220 9.64 -15.71 39.72
CA ASP A 220 9.80 -16.90 40.57
C ASP A 220 9.43 -16.62 42.04
N GLY A 221 8.84 -17.60 42.70
CA GLY A 221 8.26 -17.50 44.04
C GLY A 221 9.24 -17.25 45.17
N ALA A 222 10.47 -17.76 45.05
CA ALA A 222 11.53 -17.49 46.03
C ALA A 222 11.94 -16.00 46.03
N SER A 223 11.95 -15.37 44.85
CA SER A 223 12.21 -13.93 44.67
C SER A 223 10.99 -13.06 45.02
N ALA A 224 9.78 -13.64 44.98
CA ALA A 224 8.54 -12.97 45.36
C ALA A 224 8.35 -12.82 46.89
N SER A 225 9.20 -13.42 47.72
CA SER A 225 9.18 -13.24 49.19
C SER A 225 9.26 -11.77 49.62
N PHE A 226 9.93 -10.91 48.82
CA PHE A 226 9.98 -9.45 48.99
C PHE A 226 8.68 -8.72 48.60
N LEU A 227 7.78 -9.37 47.84
CA LEU A 227 6.46 -8.86 47.44
C LEU A 227 5.32 -9.42 48.30
N ALA A 228 5.58 -10.46 49.08
CA ALA A 228 4.58 -11.23 49.82
C ALA A 228 4.01 -10.53 51.08
N ALA A 229 4.65 -9.46 51.56
CA ALA A 229 4.00 -8.54 52.48
C ALA A 229 3.02 -7.68 51.68
N ALA A 230 1.83 -8.21 51.37
CA ALA A 230 0.78 -7.47 50.68
C ALA A 230 0.44 -6.22 51.52
N PRO A 231 0.81 -5.00 51.08
CA PRO A 231 0.35 -3.81 51.75
C PRO A 231 -1.17 -3.70 51.53
N ALA A 232 -1.88 -3.00 52.41
CA ALA A 232 -3.27 -2.63 52.11
C ALA A 232 -3.30 -1.88 50.75
N ALA A 233 -4.42 -1.93 50.01
CA ALA A 233 -4.52 -1.31 48.67
C ALA A 233 -4.10 0.19 48.62
N ALA A 234 -4.07 0.87 49.78
CA ALA A 234 -3.59 2.25 49.96
C ALA A 234 -2.05 2.41 49.97
N ASP A 235 -1.28 1.34 50.23
CA ASP A 235 0.19 1.33 50.35
C ASP A 235 0.91 0.75 49.12
N LEU A 236 0.18 0.44 48.03
CA LEU A 236 0.76 -0.14 46.81
C LEU A 236 1.60 0.85 45.98
N GLY A 237 1.66 2.12 46.40
CA GLY A 237 2.44 3.16 45.72
C GLY A 237 1.87 3.58 44.37
N GLY A 238 2.50 4.57 43.73
CA GLY A 238 2.15 5.02 42.39
C GLY A 238 2.46 3.96 41.31
N PRO A 239 1.99 4.14 40.05
CA PRO A 239 2.28 3.20 38.95
C PRO A 239 3.79 2.91 38.81
N ALA A 240 4.63 3.94 38.82
CA ALA A 240 6.09 3.78 38.69
C ALA A 240 6.71 2.87 39.78
N GLU A 241 6.23 2.95 41.02
CA GLU A 241 6.72 2.14 42.13
C GLU A 241 6.32 0.66 41.97
N ARG A 242 5.10 0.40 41.47
CA ARG A 242 4.64 -0.96 41.13
C ARG A 242 5.49 -1.59 40.03
N PHE A 243 5.75 -0.85 38.94
CA PHE A 243 6.66 -1.29 37.88
C PHE A 243 8.05 -1.63 38.42
N ALA A 244 8.66 -0.71 39.19
CA ALA A 244 9.99 -0.91 39.75
C ALA A 244 10.08 -2.10 40.71
N ARG A 245 9.02 -2.42 41.46
CA ARG A 245 8.96 -3.60 42.33
C ARG A 245 8.94 -4.91 41.53
N ILE A 246 8.09 -4.99 40.51
CA ILE A 246 7.99 -6.18 39.65
C ILE A 246 9.29 -6.39 38.84
N HIS A 247 9.88 -5.32 38.30
CA HIS A 247 11.14 -5.42 37.55
C HIS A 247 12.29 -5.95 38.43
N ARG A 248 12.39 -5.46 39.67
CA ARG A 248 13.39 -5.95 40.63
C ARG A 248 13.21 -7.43 40.96
N ALA A 249 11.98 -7.85 41.27
CA ALA A 249 11.69 -9.24 41.60
C ALA A 249 11.94 -10.18 40.41
N TRP A 250 11.53 -9.77 39.21
CA TRP A 250 11.82 -10.50 37.97
C TRP A 250 13.33 -10.67 37.75
N TRP A 251 14.09 -9.58 37.79
CA TRP A 251 15.54 -9.62 37.53
C TRP A 251 16.32 -10.43 38.58
N ALA A 252 15.91 -10.35 39.85
CA ALA A 252 16.51 -11.12 40.94
C ALA A 252 16.37 -12.64 40.73
N GLY A 253 15.27 -13.09 40.12
CA GLY A 253 15.02 -14.50 39.81
C GLY A 253 15.78 -15.06 38.59
N LEU A 254 16.45 -14.22 37.80
CA LEU A 254 17.19 -14.66 36.61
C LEU A 254 18.62 -15.11 36.96
N THR A 255 19.10 -16.17 36.29
CA THR A 255 20.52 -16.56 36.31
C THR A 255 21.39 -15.54 35.57
N GLU A 256 22.71 -15.56 35.80
CA GLU A 256 23.63 -14.60 35.17
C GLU A 256 23.65 -14.71 33.63
N ASP A 257 23.56 -15.93 33.10
CA ASP A 257 23.51 -16.18 31.66
C ASP A 257 22.22 -15.61 31.04
N VAL A 258 21.08 -15.76 31.71
CA VAL A 258 19.79 -15.21 31.25
C VAL A 258 19.79 -13.68 31.34
N ARG A 259 20.38 -13.10 32.39
CA ARG A 259 20.55 -11.64 32.49
C ARG A 259 21.41 -11.10 31.36
N SER A 260 22.47 -11.80 30.98
CA SER A 260 23.34 -11.44 29.85
C SER A 260 22.60 -11.54 28.52
N ALA A 261 21.81 -12.60 28.32
CA ALA A 261 20.94 -12.73 27.15
C ALA A 261 19.94 -11.58 27.06
N VAL A 262 19.21 -11.25 28.14
CA VAL A 262 18.29 -10.10 28.16
C VAL A 262 19.02 -8.78 27.89
N ALA A 263 20.19 -8.56 28.51
CA ALA A 263 21.01 -7.38 28.30
C ALA A 263 21.54 -7.25 26.86
N ALA A 264 21.66 -8.35 26.12
CA ALA A 264 22.03 -8.34 24.70
C ALA A 264 20.94 -7.76 23.79
N LEU A 265 19.66 -7.72 24.24
CA LEU A 265 18.58 -7.05 23.51
C LEU A 265 18.58 -5.53 23.68
N TYR A 266 19.24 -5.02 24.72
CA TYR A 266 19.26 -3.58 24.98
C TYR A 266 19.92 -2.81 23.83
N GLY A 267 19.28 -1.73 23.38
CA GLY A 267 19.75 -0.89 22.28
C GLY A 267 19.58 -1.52 20.89
N LEU A 268 19.09 -2.76 20.82
CA LEU A 268 18.69 -3.35 19.54
C LEU A 268 17.35 -2.83 19.08
N ASP A 269 16.42 -2.44 19.98
CA ASP A 269 15.04 -1.94 19.77
C ASP A 269 14.32 -2.42 18.50
N LEU A 270 14.56 -3.67 18.09
CA LEU A 270 13.98 -4.35 16.93
C LEU A 270 13.52 -5.73 17.41
N PRO A 271 12.39 -6.25 16.91
CA PRO A 271 12.04 -7.65 17.12
C PRO A 271 13.10 -8.56 16.48
N VAL A 272 13.76 -9.39 17.29
CA VAL A 272 14.74 -10.37 16.81
C VAL A 272 14.25 -11.79 17.07
N THR A 273 14.54 -12.68 16.14
CA THR A 273 14.32 -14.14 16.30
C THR A 273 15.27 -14.71 17.35
N ALA A 274 14.97 -15.90 17.88
CA ALA A 274 15.86 -16.58 18.84
C ALA A 274 17.28 -16.80 18.28
N ARG A 275 17.42 -17.05 16.97
CA ARG A 275 18.74 -17.19 16.31
C ARG A 275 19.50 -15.87 16.26
N GLN A 276 18.85 -14.77 15.85
CA GLN A 276 19.47 -13.44 15.85
C GLN A 276 19.85 -13.00 17.28
N TRP A 277 19.00 -13.31 18.25
CA TRP A 277 19.28 -13.07 19.67
C TRP A 277 20.50 -13.86 20.14
N ALA A 278 20.64 -15.13 19.74
CA ALA A 278 21.82 -15.94 20.04
C ALA A 278 23.11 -15.32 19.48
N ILE A 279 23.09 -14.85 18.22
CA ILE A 279 24.22 -14.18 17.59
C ILE A 279 24.59 -12.89 18.34
N ALA A 280 23.59 -12.07 18.68
CA ALA A 280 23.82 -10.84 19.45
C ALA A 280 24.41 -11.14 20.83
N CYS A 281 23.88 -12.15 21.52
CA CYS A 281 24.35 -12.57 22.84
C CYS A 281 25.79 -13.09 22.78
N SER A 282 26.12 -14.01 21.86
CA SER A 282 27.47 -14.58 21.76
C SER A 282 28.52 -13.55 21.33
N THR A 283 28.12 -12.55 20.53
CA THR A 283 28.99 -11.44 20.12
C THR A 283 29.35 -10.51 21.28
N LEU A 284 28.39 -10.26 22.18
CA LEU A 284 28.56 -9.32 23.29
C LEU A 284 29.08 -9.99 24.55
N TYR A 285 28.73 -11.26 24.76
CA TYR A 285 29.00 -12.07 25.94
C TYR A 285 29.51 -13.46 25.51
N PRO A 286 30.77 -13.56 25.02
CA PRO A 286 31.34 -14.84 24.65
C PRO A 286 31.49 -15.74 25.89
N GLY A 287 30.81 -16.88 25.91
CA GLY A 287 30.99 -17.92 26.93
C GLY A 287 32.27 -18.76 26.71
N PRO A 288 32.67 -19.60 27.67
CA PRO A 288 33.75 -20.56 27.45
C PRO A 288 33.39 -21.51 26.30
N ALA A 289 34.38 -21.87 25.47
CA ALA A 289 34.19 -22.74 24.31
C ALA A 289 33.51 -24.07 24.71
N PRO A 290 32.62 -24.63 23.85
CA PRO A 290 31.92 -25.87 24.17
C PRO A 290 32.91 -27.03 24.26
N GLY A 291 33.28 -27.38 25.49
CA GLY A 291 34.23 -28.46 25.76
C GLY A 291 34.41 -28.67 27.26
N SER A 292 34.00 -29.86 27.73
CA SER A 292 34.21 -30.44 29.06
C SER A 292 33.32 -29.95 30.22
N GLY A 293 32.17 -30.62 30.37
CA GLY A 293 31.66 -31.02 31.69
C GLY A 293 30.46 -30.27 32.25
N GLY A 294 29.34 -30.99 32.38
CA GLY A 294 28.37 -30.76 33.48
C GLY A 294 26.96 -30.35 33.07
N ALA A 295 26.03 -31.32 33.11
CA ALA A 295 24.56 -31.20 33.11
C ALA A 295 23.88 -30.47 31.93
N ALA A 296 22.82 -31.07 31.40
CA ALA A 296 21.96 -30.49 30.38
C ALA A 296 21.13 -29.33 30.95
N THR A 297 21.75 -28.17 31.16
CA THR A 297 21.05 -26.90 31.30
C THR A 297 20.66 -26.40 29.92
N ASP A 298 19.42 -25.93 29.77
CA ASP A 298 18.94 -25.30 28.53
C ASP A 298 19.92 -24.21 28.06
N PRO A 299 20.15 -24.05 26.75
CA PRO A 299 20.93 -22.95 26.22
C PRO A 299 20.41 -21.61 26.78
N PRO A 300 21.29 -20.63 27.09
CA PRO A 300 20.90 -19.36 27.71
C PRO A 300 19.71 -18.66 27.03
N ILE A 301 19.63 -18.77 25.70
CA ILE A 301 18.52 -18.22 24.91
C ILE A 301 17.20 -18.95 25.18
N VAL A 302 17.19 -20.28 25.29
CA VAL A 302 15.96 -21.07 25.58
C VAL A 302 15.43 -20.77 26.99
N ALA A 303 16.31 -20.53 27.95
CA ALA A 303 15.90 -20.05 29.27
C ALA A 303 15.40 -18.60 29.22
N ALA A 304 16.04 -17.73 28.44
CA ALA A 304 15.65 -16.33 28.28
C ALA A 304 14.29 -16.15 27.57
N THR A 305 13.93 -17.00 26.59
CA THR A 305 12.59 -16.97 25.96
C THR A 305 11.46 -17.36 26.92
N ARG A 306 11.78 -18.14 27.97
CA ARG A 306 10.85 -18.44 29.07
C ARG A 306 10.79 -17.32 30.10
N ALA A 307 11.86 -16.55 30.28
CA ALA A 307 11.93 -15.44 31.24
C ALA A 307 11.36 -14.11 30.72
N LEU A 308 11.49 -13.83 29.42
CA LEU A 308 11.01 -12.63 28.76
C LEU A 308 9.85 -12.99 27.81
N PRO A 309 8.66 -12.37 27.95
CA PRO A 309 7.56 -12.66 27.04
C PRO A 309 7.93 -12.23 25.59
N PRO A 310 7.46 -12.98 24.57
CA PRO A 310 7.56 -12.51 23.19
C PRO A 310 6.78 -11.21 23.01
N LEU A 311 7.13 -10.44 21.98
CA LEU A 311 6.51 -9.14 21.70
C LEU A 311 5.00 -9.26 21.42
N LEU A 312 4.61 -10.34 20.72
CA LEU A 312 3.23 -10.71 20.44
C LEU A 312 2.91 -12.06 21.08
N ASP A 313 1.66 -12.24 21.54
CA ASP A 313 1.23 -13.53 22.09
C ASP A 313 1.36 -14.64 21.06
N GLY A 314 2.06 -15.71 21.42
CA GLY A 314 2.32 -16.84 20.51
C GLY A 314 3.34 -16.54 19.40
N GLY A 315 3.98 -15.37 19.42
CA GLY A 315 5.06 -15.03 18.48
C GLY A 315 6.42 -15.62 18.87
N ASP A 316 7.37 -15.53 17.94
CA ASP A 316 8.73 -16.06 18.02
C ASP A 316 9.81 -14.96 17.91
N THR A 317 9.43 -13.72 18.25
CA THR A 317 10.33 -12.56 18.26
C THR A 317 10.35 -11.89 19.63
N TRP A 318 11.54 -11.43 20.00
CA TRP A 318 11.81 -10.76 21.27
C TRP A 318 12.45 -9.40 21.01
N ALA A 319 12.08 -8.43 21.83
CA ALA A 319 12.69 -7.11 21.84
C ALA A 319 12.70 -6.60 23.29
N LEU A 320 13.59 -5.67 23.57
CA LEU A 320 13.58 -4.88 24.80
C LEU A 320 13.35 -3.42 24.41
N PRO A 321 12.10 -3.02 24.10
CA PRO A 321 11.81 -1.68 23.62
C PRO A 321 12.08 -0.63 24.71
N ALA A 322 12.42 0.58 24.28
CA ALA A 322 12.60 1.72 25.18
C ALA A 322 11.42 1.89 26.14
N GLY A 323 11.72 2.16 27.40
CA GLY A 323 10.73 2.30 28.46
C GLY A 323 11.19 1.69 29.78
N PRO A 324 10.30 1.60 30.78
CA PRO A 324 10.68 1.33 32.16
C PRO A 324 11.46 0.02 32.39
N LEU A 325 11.23 -1.00 31.56
CA LEU A 325 11.96 -2.28 31.66
C LEU A 325 13.37 -2.17 31.05
N ALA A 326 13.52 -1.53 29.89
CA ALA A 326 14.82 -1.30 29.26
C ALA A 326 15.70 -0.39 30.12
N ASP A 327 15.13 0.70 30.65
CA ASP A 327 15.81 1.63 31.56
C ASP A 327 16.28 0.91 32.83
N PHE A 328 15.44 0.02 33.37
CA PHE A 328 15.80 -0.81 34.50
C PHE A 328 16.98 -1.75 34.18
N VAL A 329 16.94 -2.46 33.04
CA VAL A 329 18.02 -3.37 32.61
C VAL A 329 19.34 -2.60 32.43
N ALA A 330 19.32 -1.43 31.79
CA ALA A 330 20.50 -0.58 31.65
C ALA A 330 21.04 -0.08 33.00
N GLY A 331 20.15 0.21 33.95
CA GLY A 331 20.54 0.56 35.32
C GLY A 331 21.25 -0.57 36.06
N GLN A 332 20.89 -1.83 35.78
CA GLN A 332 21.56 -3.01 36.36
C GLN A 332 22.86 -3.39 35.64
N ARG A 333 22.97 -3.07 34.35
CA ARG A 333 24.09 -3.43 33.46
C ARG A 333 24.59 -2.18 32.74
N ARG A 334 25.46 -1.41 33.38
CA ARG A 334 25.95 -0.15 32.79
C ARG A 334 26.72 -0.36 31.49
N GLU A 335 27.30 -1.54 31.28
CA GLU A 335 27.91 -1.91 30.01
C GLU A 335 26.94 -1.88 28.83
N CYS A 336 25.62 -1.96 29.05
CA CYS A 336 24.61 -1.78 28.00
C CYS A 336 24.63 -0.38 27.37
N LEU A 337 25.17 0.61 28.09
CA LEU A 337 25.28 1.99 27.62
C LEU A 337 26.52 2.23 26.74
N ASP A 338 27.36 1.21 26.51
CA ASP A 338 28.50 1.32 25.59
C ASP A 338 28.02 1.52 24.14
N PRO A 339 28.33 2.67 23.50
CA PRO A 339 27.93 2.94 22.12
C PRO A 339 28.56 1.98 21.11
N GLY A 340 29.66 1.30 21.46
CA GLY A 340 30.32 0.30 20.62
C GLY A 340 29.62 -1.07 20.56
N ARG A 341 28.55 -1.31 21.34
CA ARG A 341 27.84 -2.60 21.35
C ARG A 341 27.01 -2.83 20.10
N ALA A 342 26.18 -1.86 19.73
CA ALA A 342 25.33 -1.98 18.54
C ALA A 342 26.17 -2.24 17.27
N PRO A 343 27.25 -1.47 16.96
CA PRO A 343 28.11 -1.75 15.82
C PRO A 343 28.75 -3.16 15.82
N ARG A 344 29.10 -3.72 16.98
CA ARG A 344 29.63 -5.08 17.08
C ARG A 344 28.58 -6.13 16.71
N VAL A 345 27.37 -6.00 17.25
CA VAL A 345 26.24 -6.85 16.87
C VAL A 345 25.92 -6.69 15.39
N HIS A 346 25.97 -5.45 14.84
CA HIS A 346 25.80 -5.21 13.41
C HIS A 346 26.75 -6.06 12.57
N ALA A 347 28.05 -5.97 12.90
CA ALA A 347 29.10 -6.62 12.13
C ALA A 347 28.94 -8.14 12.15
N ALA A 348 28.50 -8.69 13.29
CA ALA A 348 28.20 -10.11 13.42
C ALA A 348 26.97 -10.52 12.58
N LEU A 349 25.88 -9.74 12.62
CA LEU A 349 24.69 -10.02 11.81
C LEU A 349 24.94 -9.90 10.30
N ARG A 350 25.87 -9.02 9.89
CA ARG A 350 26.24 -8.79 8.47
C ARG A 350 27.23 -9.82 7.93
N ARG A 351 27.90 -10.59 8.78
CA ARG A 351 28.93 -11.60 8.42
C ARG A 351 28.56 -12.99 8.93
N ASP A 352 27.30 -13.36 8.82
CA ASP A 352 26.86 -14.72 9.11
C ASP A 352 27.35 -15.65 7.98
N ALA A 353 28.58 -16.15 8.10
CA ALA A 353 29.23 -17.02 7.13
C ALA A 353 28.46 -18.35 6.94
N ASP A 354 27.78 -18.82 7.99
CA ASP A 354 26.90 -20.00 7.92
C ASP A 354 25.65 -19.75 7.05
N ALA A 355 25.38 -18.49 6.71
CA ALA A 355 24.34 -18.07 5.78
C ALA A 355 24.91 -17.56 4.44
N GLY A 356 26.21 -17.73 4.18
CA GLY A 356 26.84 -17.38 2.89
C GLY A 356 27.10 -15.89 2.65
N ILE A 357 26.96 -15.02 3.66
CA ILE A 357 27.15 -13.58 3.49
C ILE A 357 28.63 -13.21 3.66
N VAL A 358 29.36 -13.26 2.56
CA VAL A 358 30.79 -12.87 2.50
C VAL A 358 31.02 -11.55 1.75
N ASP A 359 30.06 -11.13 0.93
CA ASP A 359 30.08 -9.90 0.13
C ASP A 359 28.66 -9.35 -0.11
N LEU A 360 28.54 -8.34 -0.99
CA LEU A 360 27.26 -7.73 -1.36
C LEU A 360 26.37 -8.69 -2.17
N ALA A 361 26.95 -9.61 -2.94
CA ALA A 361 26.19 -10.60 -3.71
C ALA A 361 25.52 -11.61 -2.75
N GLY A 362 26.27 -12.14 -1.78
CA GLY A 362 25.72 -12.99 -0.73
C GLY A 362 24.66 -12.27 0.12
N LEU A 363 24.78 -10.95 0.31
CA LEU A 363 23.75 -10.14 0.95
C LEU A 363 22.45 -10.06 0.13
N HIS A 364 22.53 -9.99 -1.20
CA HIS A 364 21.33 -10.00 -2.06
C HIS A 364 20.56 -11.31 -1.98
N ASP A 365 21.24 -12.41 -1.67
CA ASP A 365 20.65 -13.75 -1.61
C ASP A 365 20.27 -14.15 -0.16
N ALA A 366 20.46 -13.23 0.80
CA ALA A 366 20.20 -13.40 2.23
C ALA A 366 18.70 -13.51 2.62
N GLY A 367 17.80 -13.20 1.68
CA GLY A 367 16.35 -13.14 1.90
C GLY A 367 15.86 -11.81 2.50
N GLU A 368 14.57 -11.51 2.30
CA GLU A 368 13.95 -10.22 2.66
C GLU A 368 14.08 -9.87 4.14
N GLU A 369 13.74 -10.79 5.04
CA GLU A 369 13.75 -10.56 6.49
C GLU A 369 15.14 -10.15 6.98
N ARG A 370 16.16 -10.89 6.53
CA ARG A 370 17.54 -10.66 6.94
C ARG A 370 18.09 -9.37 6.33
N LEU A 371 17.81 -9.12 5.06
CA LEU A 371 18.23 -7.89 4.39
C LEU A 371 17.61 -6.65 5.04
N SER A 372 16.32 -6.74 5.40
CA SER A 372 15.60 -5.68 6.12
C SER A 372 16.22 -5.43 7.49
N ALA A 373 16.47 -6.49 8.28
CA ALA A 373 17.11 -6.37 9.60
C ALA A 373 18.52 -5.75 9.52
N ILE A 374 19.32 -6.13 8.52
CA ILE A 374 20.64 -5.53 8.29
C ILE A 374 20.49 -4.04 7.98
N LEU A 375 19.57 -3.65 7.11
CA LEU A 375 19.35 -2.25 6.75
C LEU A 375 18.85 -1.41 7.95
N GLU A 376 17.88 -1.91 8.72
CA GLU A 376 17.42 -1.26 9.96
C GLU A 376 18.56 -1.05 10.95
N HIS A 377 19.44 -2.04 11.08
CA HIS A 377 20.59 -1.92 11.95
C HIS A 377 21.62 -0.92 11.39
N SER A 378 21.90 -0.94 10.09
CA SER A 378 22.81 0.02 9.44
C SER A 378 22.35 1.46 9.66
N VAL A 379 21.04 1.71 9.70
CA VAL A 379 20.49 3.04 9.98
C VAL A 379 20.86 3.51 11.39
N ARG A 380 20.79 2.63 12.40
CA ARG A 380 21.11 2.96 13.80
C ARG A 380 22.57 3.36 13.99
N ILE A 381 23.48 2.70 13.29
CA ILE A 381 24.92 2.97 13.42
C ILE A 381 25.43 4.02 12.42
N GLY A 382 24.55 4.57 11.58
CA GLY A 382 24.90 5.58 10.58
C GLY A 382 25.61 5.05 9.33
N ASP A 383 25.52 3.75 9.02
CA ASP A 383 26.15 3.08 7.87
C ASP A 383 25.13 2.67 6.77
N ALA A 384 23.93 3.26 6.77
CA ALA A 384 22.88 2.88 5.81
C ALA A 384 22.99 3.57 4.44
N ALA A 385 23.79 4.62 4.29
CA ALA A 385 23.74 5.49 3.10
C ALA A 385 24.00 4.76 1.77
N ALA A 386 24.93 3.81 1.75
CA ALA A 386 25.23 3.01 0.56
C ALA A 386 24.19 1.92 0.31
N LEU A 387 23.74 1.23 1.36
CA LEU A 387 22.75 0.15 1.24
C LEU A 387 21.35 0.68 0.87
N ALA A 388 20.95 1.84 1.39
CA ALA A 388 19.63 2.42 1.15
C ALA A 388 19.41 2.83 -0.32
N VAL A 389 20.49 3.15 -1.05
CA VAL A 389 20.44 3.56 -2.46
C VAL A 389 20.71 2.42 -3.43
N ASP A 390 21.12 1.24 -2.95
CA ASP A 390 21.36 0.09 -3.81
C ASP A 390 20.02 -0.40 -4.40
N PRO A 391 19.87 -0.48 -5.73
CA PRO A 391 18.60 -0.81 -6.36
C PRO A 391 18.11 -2.22 -6.02
N ILE A 392 19.03 -3.19 -5.86
CA ILE A 392 18.67 -4.57 -5.51
C ILE A 392 18.17 -4.61 -4.06
N VAL A 393 18.83 -3.90 -3.14
CA VAL A 393 18.35 -3.76 -1.76
C VAL A 393 16.96 -3.11 -1.72
N GLN A 394 16.74 -2.06 -2.53
CA GLN A 394 15.45 -1.38 -2.62
C GLN A 394 14.30 -2.29 -3.08
N ALA A 395 14.57 -3.30 -3.91
CA ALA A 395 13.56 -4.24 -4.38
C ALA A 395 13.36 -5.44 -3.44
N LEU A 396 14.44 -5.94 -2.84
CA LEU A 396 14.42 -7.18 -2.07
C LEU A 396 14.09 -6.99 -0.59
N ALA A 397 14.49 -5.86 0.03
CA ALA A 397 14.13 -5.55 1.41
C ALA A 397 12.67 -5.09 1.52
N ARG A 398 12.15 -5.09 2.75
CA ARG A 398 10.82 -4.55 3.05
C ARG A 398 10.76 -3.07 2.65
N PRO A 399 9.80 -2.63 1.82
CA PRO A 399 9.77 -1.27 1.29
C PRO A 399 9.73 -0.18 2.37
N HIS A 400 9.02 -0.42 3.49
CA HIS A 400 8.97 0.52 4.61
C HIS A 400 10.34 0.74 5.26
N VAL A 401 11.15 -0.31 5.36
CA VAL A 401 12.51 -0.23 5.89
C VAL A 401 13.40 0.60 4.98
N VAL A 402 13.31 0.38 3.67
CA VAL A 402 14.05 1.15 2.66
C VAL A 402 13.67 2.63 2.70
N ALA A 403 12.38 2.94 2.74
CA ALA A 403 11.89 4.31 2.87
C ALA A 403 12.38 4.96 4.18
N GLY A 404 12.32 4.23 5.29
CA GLY A 404 12.87 4.64 6.57
C GLY A 404 14.37 4.96 6.49
N ALA A 405 15.15 4.09 5.85
CA ALA A 405 16.59 4.28 5.66
C ALA A 405 16.90 5.52 4.80
N LEU A 406 16.19 5.72 3.69
CA LEU A 406 16.33 6.90 2.84
C LEU A 406 15.97 8.19 3.58
N VAL A 407 14.95 8.18 4.45
CA VAL A 407 14.61 9.34 5.30
C VAL A 407 15.71 9.56 6.34
N ALA A 408 16.22 8.49 6.96
CA ALA A 408 17.30 8.55 7.93
C ALA A 408 18.59 9.13 7.33
N THR A 409 18.93 8.77 6.12
CA THR A 409 20.16 9.24 5.46
C THR A 409 19.98 10.60 4.78
N GLY A 410 18.77 11.17 4.80
CA GLY A 410 18.44 12.41 4.10
C GLY A 410 18.32 12.26 2.57
N GLN A 411 18.40 11.03 2.07
CA GLN A 411 18.35 10.70 0.64
C GLN A 411 16.92 10.55 0.10
N TRP A 412 15.89 10.55 0.97
CA TRP A 412 14.50 10.42 0.54
C TRP A 412 14.10 11.50 -0.47
N ALA A 413 14.56 12.74 -0.34
CA ALA A 413 14.23 13.83 -1.25
C ALA A 413 15.17 13.93 -2.47
N ASP A 414 16.23 13.12 -2.54
CA ASP A 414 17.21 13.15 -3.61
C ASP A 414 16.54 12.84 -4.97
N PRO A 415 16.74 13.65 -6.02
CA PRO A 415 16.27 13.34 -7.38
C PRO A 415 16.64 11.93 -7.87
N ALA A 416 17.77 11.35 -7.45
CA ALA A 416 18.17 9.99 -7.77
C ALA A 416 17.20 8.91 -7.24
N GLN A 417 16.41 9.24 -6.21
CA GLN A 417 15.41 8.36 -5.60
C GLN A 417 13.99 8.56 -6.15
N THR A 418 13.83 9.36 -7.21
CA THR A 418 12.52 9.59 -7.85
C THR A 418 11.86 8.30 -8.32
N ALA A 419 12.64 7.36 -8.88
CA ALA A 419 12.12 6.06 -9.31
C ALA A 419 11.54 5.26 -8.14
N PHE A 420 12.28 5.15 -7.03
CA PHE A 420 11.82 4.47 -5.82
C PHE A 420 10.58 5.15 -5.24
N ARG A 421 10.58 6.48 -5.08
CA ARG A 421 9.42 7.25 -4.59
C ARG A 421 8.18 7.05 -5.47
N GLY A 422 8.36 6.98 -6.78
CA GLY A 422 7.29 6.73 -7.73
C GLY A 422 6.70 5.32 -7.60
N ALA A 423 7.56 4.33 -7.37
CA ALA A 423 7.16 2.93 -7.19
C ALA A 423 6.68 2.60 -5.78
N TYR A 424 6.98 3.44 -4.77
CA TYR A 424 6.89 3.06 -3.36
C TYR A 424 5.52 2.50 -2.95
N GLY A 425 4.43 3.11 -3.44
CA GLY A 425 3.07 2.64 -3.20
C GLY A 425 2.80 1.21 -3.68
N THR A 426 3.33 0.84 -4.85
CA THR A 426 3.14 -0.49 -5.42
C THR A 426 4.10 -1.50 -4.83
N LEU A 427 5.31 -1.08 -4.47
CA LEU A 427 6.25 -1.93 -3.75
C LEU A 427 5.67 -2.37 -2.40
N VAL A 428 5.03 -1.47 -1.65
CA VAL A 428 4.37 -1.80 -0.37
C VAL A 428 3.23 -2.80 -0.55
N ALA A 429 2.45 -2.67 -1.63
CA ALA A 429 1.33 -3.57 -1.92
C ALA A 429 1.78 -4.94 -2.47
N GLU A 430 3.03 -5.07 -2.92
CA GLU A 430 3.54 -6.24 -3.61
C GLU A 430 4.37 -7.14 -2.66
N PRO A 431 3.85 -8.32 -2.25
CA PRO A 431 4.56 -9.21 -1.34
C PRO A 431 5.76 -9.92 -1.98
N ALA A 432 5.74 -10.17 -3.30
CA ALA A 432 6.80 -10.91 -3.96
C ALA A 432 7.97 -10.00 -4.35
N SER A 433 9.16 -10.27 -3.79
CA SER A 433 10.38 -9.50 -4.06
C SER A 433 10.78 -9.49 -5.55
N GLY A 434 10.54 -10.59 -6.27
CA GLY A 434 10.75 -10.65 -7.72
C GLY A 434 9.81 -9.72 -8.51
N MET A 435 8.55 -9.60 -8.10
CA MET A 435 7.62 -8.64 -8.73
C MET A 435 7.98 -7.20 -8.34
N ARG A 436 8.39 -6.96 -7.09
CA ARG A 436 8.97 -5.66 -6.68
C ARG A 436 10.16 -5.25 -7.54
N ALA A 437 11.04 -6.19 -7.89
CA ALA A 437 12.15 -5.94 -8.79
C ALA A 437 11.68 -5.54 -10.20
N ALA A 438 10.67 -6.21 -10.76
CA ALA A 438 10.09 -5.86 -12.06
C ALA A 438 9.46 -4.45 -12.05
N LEU A 439 8.69 -4.12 -11.00
CA LEU A 439 8.07 -2.82 -10.83
C LEU A 439 9.11 -1.71 -10.66
N LEU A 440 10.13 -1.92 -9.82
CA LEU A 440 11.19 -0.93 -9.65
C LEU A 440 12.03 -0.77 -10.93
N ALA A 441 12.28 -1.86 -11.67
CA ALA A 441 12.94 -1.80 -12.98
C ALA A 441 12.18 -0.90 -13.95
N MET A 442 10.85 -1.05 -14.05
CA MET A 442 9.99 -0.18 -14.86
C MET A 442 10.17 1.30 -14.49
N HIS A 443 10.20 1.63 -13.20
CA HIS A 443 10.39 3.01 -12.74
C HIS A 443 11.81 3.54 -12.95
N ARG A 444 12.81 2.67 -13.13
CA ARG A 444 14.20 3.03 -13.40
C ARG A 444 14.49 3.22 -14.90
N LEU A 445 13.71 2.61 -15.79
CA LEU A 445 13.85 2.80 -17.25
C LEU A 445 13.83 4.30 -17.63
N GLY A 446 14.77 4.71 -18.47
CA GLY A 446 14.95 6.09 -18.91
C GLY A 446 15.55 7.03 -17.85
N ARG A 447 15.80 6.54 -16.63
CA ARG A 447 16.48 7.27 -15.54
C ARG A 447 17.84 6.66 -15.21
N ASP A 448 17.89 5.33 -15.10
CA ASP A 448 19.06 4.50 -14.80
C ASP A 448 18.85 3.10 -15.41
N ASP A 449 19.22 2.95 -16.68
CA ASP A 449 19.01 1.71 -17.45
C ASP A 449 19.94 0.58 -17.00
N ASP A 450 21.04 0.87 -16.30
CA ASP A 450 21.88 -0.16 -15.70
C ASP A 450 21.21 -0.78 -14.48
N ALA A 451 20.70 0.04 -13.57
CA ALA A 451 19.91 -0.45 -12.43
C ALA A 451 18.65 -1.19 -12.91
N ALA A 452 17.98 -0.70 -13.94
CA ALA A 452 16.81 -1.37 -14.53
C ALA A 452 17.15 -2.78 -15.04
N ARG A 453 18.28 -2.96 -15.75
CA ARG A 453 18.74 -4.28 -16.22
C ARG A 453 19.09 -5.22 -15.07
N ARG A 454 19.79 -4.74 -14.05
CA ARG A 454 20.14 -5.55 -12.85
C ARG A 454 18.89 -6.01 -12.10
N LEU A 455 17.88 -5.15 -11.99
CA LEU A 455 16.59 -5.48 -11.39
C LEU A 455 15.77 -6.46 -12.22
N ALA A 456 15.71 -6.27 -13.54
CA ALA A 456 15.03 -7.19 -14.45
C ALA A 456 15.59 -8.61 -14.37
N ALA A 457 16.91 -8.77 -14.17
CA ALA A 457 17.54 -10.07 -13.95
C ALA A 457 17.11 -10.78 -12.65
N ARG A 458 16.54 -10.04 -11.68
CA ARG A 458 15.97 -10.57 -10.44
C ARG A 458 14.44 -10.68 -10.48
N ALA A 459 13.80 -10.26 -11.57
CA ALA A 459 12.36 -10.30 -11.69
C ALA A 459 11.86 -11.74 -11.83
N ALA A 460 10.76 -12.07 -11.14
CA ALA A 460 10.11 -13.37 -11.25
C ALA A 460 8.98 -13.30 -12.28
N ALA A 461 9.21 -13.86 -13.48
CA ALA A 461 8.28 -14.04 -14.61
C ALA A 461 6.92 -13.31 -14.48
N PRO A 462 6.91 -11.97 -14.56
CA PRO A 462 5.72 -11.17 -14.26
C PRO A 462 4.62 -11.29 -15.32
N GLY A 463 4.86 -12.00 -16.43
CA GLY A 463 3.95 -12.09 -17.57
C GLY A 463 3.94 -10.84 -18.46
N TRP A 464 4.72 -9.82 -18.11
CA TRP A 464 4.86 -8.57 -18.85
C TRP A 464 6.28 -8.01 -18.72
N ARG A 465 6.73 -7.26 -19.71
CA ARG A 465 8.03 -6.59 -19.67
C ARG A 465 7.88 -5.12 -20.02
N ALA A 466 8.36 -4.25 -19.16
CA ALA A 466 8.53 -2.84 -19.51
C ALA A 466 9.73 -2.72 -20.48
N GLU A 467 9.51 -2.16 -21.66
CA GLU A 467 10.55 -2.02 -22.70
C GLU A 467 11.19 -0.64 -22.66
N TRP A 468 10.42 0.40 -22.36
CA TRP A 468 10.89 1.77 -22.25
C TRP A 468 9.97 2.60 -21.35
N ALA A 469 10.47 3.71 -20.83
CA ALA A 469 9.65 4.69 -20.10
C ALA A 469 10.15 6.12 -20.32
N ARG A 470 9.23 7.07 -20.40
CA ARG A 470 9.50 8.50 -20.48
C ARG A 470 8.77 9.22 -19.38
N TRP A 471 9.53 9.77 -18.44
CA TRP A 471 9.00 10.40 -17.26
C TRP A 471 8.96 11.92 -17.40
N GLY A 472 7.96 12.53 -16.77
CA GLY A 472 7.81 13.98 -16.71
C GLY A 472 8.59 14.64 -15.57
N GLU A 473 9.16 13.89 -14.63
CA GLU A 473 10.05 14.41 -13.58
C GLU A 473 11.51 14.19 -13.99
N GLY A 474 12.35 15.24 -13.89
CA GLY A 474 13.76 15.21 -14.28
C GLY A 474 14.29 16.57 -14.73
N ASP A 475 15.55 16.59 -15.20
CA ASP A 475 16.19 17.79 -15.75
C ASP A 475 15.34 18.38 -16.90
N PRO A 476 14.86 19.65 -16.78
CA PRO A 476 14.07 20.31 -17.80
C PRO A 476 14.78 20.44 -19.16
N GLN A 477 16.11 20.37 -19.16
CA GLN A 477 16.94 20.47 -20.37
C GLN A 477 17.08 19.13 -21.11
N ARG A 478 16.62 18.00 -20.54
CA ARG A 478 16.67 16.71 -21.24
C ARG A 478 15.59 16.63 -22.33
N PRO A 479 15.97 16.39 -23.60
CA PRO A 479 15.02 16.28 -24.71
C PRO A 479 14.08 15.06 -24.58
N ASP A 480 14.44 14.10 -23.74
CA ASP A 480 13.71 12.84 -23.57
C ASP A 480 12.55 12.89 -22.56
N ARG A 481 12.36 14.02 -21.88
CA ARG A 481 11.34 14.22 -20.85
C ARG A 481 9.93 14.23 -21.43
N TRP A 482 8.99 13.56 -20.76
CA TRP A 482 7.58 13.65 -21.14
C TRP A 482 6.96 14.98 -20.66
N PRO A 483 6.33 15.77 -21.55
CA PRO A 483 5.74 17.05 -21.18
C PRO A 483 4.34 16.87 -20.58
N GLY A 484 4.22 17.13 -19.28
CA GLY A 484 2.93 17.18 -18.58
C GLY A 484 2.25 15.82 -18.36
N PRO A 485 1.12 15.79 -17.66
CA PRO A 485 0.34 14.57 -17.44
C PRO A 485 -0.33 14.11 -18.74
N VAL A 486 -0.43 12.79 -18.97
CA VAL A 486 -1.26 12.25 -20.05
C VAL A 486 -2.71 12.23 -19.59
N LEU A 487 -3.64 12.68 -20.43
CA LEU A 487 -5.08 12.64 -20.15
C LEU A 487 -5.82 11.54 -20.92
N ALA A 488 -5.36 11.19 -22.12
CA ALA A 488 -5.93 10.14 -22.95
C ALA A 488 -4.89 9.60 -23.94
N ALA A 489 -5.09 8.37 -24.41
CA ALA A 489 -4.26 7.75 -25.43
C ALA A 489 -5.09 6.97 -26.46
N ALA A 490 -4.58 6.83 -27.67
CA ALA A 490 -5.14 5.96 -28.69
C ALA A 490 -4.05 5.37 -29.60
N SER A 491 -4.31 4.20 -30.17
CA SER A 491 -3.44 3.63 -31.20
C SER A 491 -3.59 4.38 -32.52
N GLY A 492 -2.47 4.76 -33.12
CA GLY A 492 -2.41 5.31 -34.46
C GLY A 492 -2.72 4.25 -35.53
N ARG A 493 -3.34 4.70 -36.62
CA ARG A 493 -3.74 3.87 -37.77
C ARG A 493 -3.31 4.55 -39.07
N GLY A 494 -3.40 3.84 -40.19
CA GLY A 494 -3.00 4.37 -41.50
C GLY A 494 -1.54 4.86 -41.48
N ALA A 495 -1.32 6.13 -41.84
CA ALA A 495 0.01 6.76 -41.80
C ALA A 495 0.64 6.83 -40.39
N LEU A 496 -0.17 6.68 -39.33
CA LEU A 496 0.25 6.69 -37.93
C LEU A 496 0.35 5.27 -37.34
N ALA A 497 0.26 4.22 -38.15
CA ALA A 497 0.39 2.84 -37.68
C ALA A 497 1.71 2.61 -36.92
N GLY A 498 1.65 1.86 -35.82
CA GLY A 498 2.79 1.62 -34.92
C GLY A 498 3.12 2.79 -33.97
N GLN A 499 2.39 3.91 -34.06
CA GLN A 499 2.52 5.05 -33.15
C GLN A 499 1.35 5.09 -32.17
N ALA A 500 1.60 5.52 -30.93
CA ALA A 500 0.59 5.90 -29.96
C ALA A 500 0.36 7.42 -30.01
N LEU A 501 -0.90 7.84 -29.95
CA LEU A 501 -1.33 9.22 -29.84
C LEU A 501 -1.61 9.52 -28.38
N LEU A 502 -0.99 10.56 -27.83
CA LEU A 502 -1.07 10.90 -26.41
C LEU A 502 -1.43 12.37 -26.24
N VAL A 503 -2.42 12.65 -25.42
CA VAL A 503 -2.93 13.99 -25.13
C VAL A 503 -2.41 14.47 -23.79
N ASP A 504 -1.89 15.70 -23.73
CA ASP A 504 -1.57 16.37 -22.46
C ASP A 504 -2.73 17.25 -21.93
N ASP A 505 -2.56 17.84 -20.75
CA ASP A 505 -3.54 18.71 -20.11
C ASP A 505 -3.85 20.02 -20.86
N THR A 506 -2.98 20.42 -21.79
CA THR A 506 -3.25 21.54 -22.69
C THR A 506 -4.15 21.13 -23.85
N GLY A 507 -4.20 19.84 -24.20
CA GLY A 507 -4.85 19.33 -25.40
C GLY A 507 -3.90 19.10 -26.58
N THR A 508 -2.58 19.19 -26.35
CA THR A 508 -1.58 18.90 -27.39
C THR A 508 -1.49 17.40 -27.61
N ILE A 509 -1.69 16.96 -28.86
CA ILE A 509 -1.56 15.57 -29.26
C ILE A 509 -0.11 15.30 -29.71
N ARG A 510 0.61 14.42 -29.01
CA ARG A 510 1.94 13.94 -29.39
C ARG A 510 1.87 12.52 -29.93
N THR A 511 2.68 12.24 -30.94
CA THR A 511 2.84 10.89 -31.47
C THR A 511 4.14 10.27 -30.96
N VAL A 512 4.05 9.04 -30.48
CA VAL A 512 5.16 8.28 -29.90
C VAL A 512 5.24 6.92 -30.58
N ARG A 513 6.42 6.48 -31.00
CA ARG A 513 6.59 5.14 -31.56
C ARG A 513 6.39 4.10 -30.44
N GLY A 514 5.47 3.15 -30.63
CA GLY A 514 5.14 2.17 -29.61
C GLY A 514 6.30 1.24 -29.22
N ALA A 515 7.21 0.97 -30.15
CA ALA A 515 8.31 0.02 -29.96
C ALA A 515 9.45 0.53 -29.06
N ASP A 516 9.78 1.82 -29.10
CA ASP A 516 10.96 2.38 -28.41
C ASP A 516 10.67 3.70 -27.65
N GLY A 517 9.43 4.19 -27.73
CA GLY A 517 9.01 5.42 -27.10
C GLY A 517 9.52 6.69 -27.77
N GLY A 518 10.18 6.63 -28.93
CA GLY A 518 10.65 7.83 -29.64
C GLY A 518 9.50 8.79 -29.96
N ILE A 519 9.63 10.06 -29.58
CA ILE A 519 8.65 11.10 -29.95
C ILE A 519 8.81 11.40 -31.44
N VAL A 520 7.78 11.11 -32.23
CA VAL A 520 7.82 11.24 -33.70
C VAL A 520 7.34 12.63 -34.13
N GLY A 521 6.34 13.19 -33.45
CA GLY A 521 5.78 14.48 -33.82
C GLY A 521 4.59 14.92 -32.99
N ARG A 522 3.83 15.86 -33.54
CA ARG A 522 2.59 16.39 -32.97
C ARG A 522 1.48 16.40 -34.03
N VAL A 523 0.25 16.15 -33.62
CA VAL A 523 -0.95 16.36 -34.44
C VAL A 523 -1.58 17.67 -34.01
N GLY A 524 -1.66 18.64 -34.92
CA GLY A 524 -2.20 19.96 -34.64
C GLY A 524 -3.69 20.07 -34.99
N ALA A 525 -4.43 20.82 -34.17
CA ALA A 525 -5.72 21.37 -34.56
C ALA A 525 -5.51 22.73 -35.25
N ALA A 526 -6.42 23.12 -36.15
CA ALA A 526 -6.39 24.42 -36.81
C ALA A 526 -6.66 25.60 -35.85
N PHE A 527 -7.28 25.30 -34.71
CA PHE A 527 -7.49 26.21 -33.59
C PHE A 527 -6.56 25.80 -32.44
N GLY A 528 -6.08 26.75 -31.64
CA GLY A 528 -5.12 26.51 -30.55
C GLY A 528 -5.52 25.40 -29.56
N PRO A 529 -4.65 25.03 -28.61
CA PRO A 529 -4.85 23.85 -27.76
C PRO A 529 -6.18 23.92 -26.99
N ILE A 530 -7.09 22.98 -27.28
CA ILE A 530 -8.38 22.80 -26.62
C ILE A 530 -8.25 21.58 -25.70
N PRO A 531 -8.57 21.67 -24.40
CA PRO A 531 -8.51 20.51 -23.51
C PRO A 531 -9.38 19.36 -24.03
N LEU A 532 -8.74 18.21 -24.29
CA LEU A 532 -9.40 17.02 -24.81
C LEU A 532 -9.69 16.01 -23.69
N ARG A 533 -10.82 15.31 -23.84
CA ARG A 533 -11.26 14.21 -22.97
C ARG A 533 -10.91 12.85 -23.57
N ALA A 534 -11.04 12.70 -24.89
CA ALA A 534 -10.72 11.46 -25.60
C ALA A 534 -10.25 11.73 -27.02
N LEU A 535 -9.60 10.73 -27.63
CA LEU A 535 -9.21 10.72 -29.03
C LEU A 535 -9.25 9.29 -29.59
N ALA A 536 -9.41 9.15 -30.90
CA ALA A 536 -9.28 7.88 -31.59
C ALA A 536 -8.73 8.08 -33.01
N SER A 537 -7.93 7.12 -33.48
CA SER A 537 -7.46 7.13 -34.87
C SER A 537 -8.44 6.39 -35.77
N THR A 538 -8.71 7.00 -36.92
CA THR A 538 -9.54 6.46 -37.99
C THR A 538 -8.71 5.51 -38.86
N TYR A 539 -9.33 4.60 -39.63
CA TYR A 539 -8.57 3.72 -40.54
C TYR A 539 -7.63 4.49 -41.50
N GLY A 540 -8.08 5.64 -42.00
CA GLY A 540 -7.32 6.49 -42.92
C GLY A 540 -6.21 7.33 -42.26
N GLY A 541 -6.00 7.21 -40.95
CA GLY A 541 -4.97 7.95 -40.21
C GLY A 541 -5.37 9.35 -39.75
N ARG A 542 -6.62 9.79 -39.98
CA ARG A 542 -7.19 10.96 -39.30
C ARG A 542 -7.36 10.71 -37.80
N VAL A 543 -7.49 11.77 -37.01
CA VAL A 543 -7.68 11.71 -35.55
C VAL A 543 -9.01 12.33 -35.17
N ALA A 544 -9.95 11.54 -34.69
CA ALA A 544 -11.17 12.03 -34.05
C ALA A 544 -10.84 12.47 -32.61
N THR A 545 -11.34 13.63 -32.20
CA THR A 545 -11.11 14.20 -30.87
C THR A 545 -12.44 14.52 -30.21
N LEU A 546 -12.47 14.36 -28.88
CA LEU A 546 -13.58 14.76 -28.02
C LEU A 546 -13.04 15.80 -27.04
N ASN A 547 -13.56 17.01 -27.08
CA ASN A 547 -13.19 18.04 -26.12
C ASN A 547 -13.87 17.82 -24.76
N ARG A 548 -13.39 18.51 -23.72
CA ARG A 548 -13.93 18.38 -22.35
C ARG A 548 -15.38 18.83 -22.15
N TRP A 549 -16.02 19.42 -23.17
CA TRP A 549 -17.40 19.92 -23.15
C TRP A 549 -18.34 19.12 -24.07
N GLY A 550 -17.90 17.96 -24.57
CA GLY A 550 -18.73 17.07 -25.40
C GLY A 550 -18.64 17.33 -26.91
N GLY A 551 -17.85 18.30 -27.37
CA GLY A 551 -17.68 18.59 -28.79
C GLY A 551 -16.75 17.59 -29.48
N VAL A 552 -17.19 17.03 -30.62
CA VAL A 552 -16.43 16.09 -31.45
C VAL A 552 -15.87 16.83 -32.67
N ASP A 553 -14.59 16.61 -32.98
CA ASP A 553 -13.93 17.13 -34.18
C ASP A 553 -13.05 16.04 -34.84
N VAL A 554 -12.71 16.21 -36.12
CA VAL A 554 -11.83 15.28 -36.86
C VAL A 554 -10.67 16.05 -37.47
N LEU A 555 -9.47 15.78 -36.96
CA LEU A 555 -8.23 16.43 -37.36
C LEU A 555 -7.54 15.65 -38.50
N ASP A 556 -7.04 16.38 -39.50
CA ASP A 556 -6.22 15.84 -40.59
C ASP A 556 -4.76 15.68 -40.15
N ALA A 557 -4.32 14.45 -39.97
CA ALA A 557 -2.89 14.13 -39.97
C ALA A 557 -2.42 14.05 -41.44
N ALA A 558 -2.14 15.20 -42.06
CA ALA A 558 -1.52 15.34 -43.38
C ALA A 558 -2.25 14.71 -44.61
N TYR A 559 -3.58 14.60 -44.61
CA TYR A 559 -4.36 14.11 -45.78
C TYR A 559 -5.54 15.04 -46.12
N HIS A 560 -5.49 15.73 -47.26
CA HIS A 560 -6.57 16.56 -47.77
C HIS A 560 -7.47 15.78 -48.76
N GLY A 561 -8.36 14.95 -48.22
CA GLY A 561 -9.44 14.31 -48.97
C GLY A 561 -10.82 14.77 -48.48
N PRO A 562 -11.91 14.49 -49.21
CA PRO A 562 -13.26 14.94 -48.85
C PRO A 562 -13.66 14.48 -47.43
N ARG A 563 -14.50 15.28 -46.76
CA ARG A 563 -15.16 15.00 -45.49
C ARG A 563 -16.00 13.71 -45.63
N GLY A 564 -15.41 12.57 -45.25
CA GLY A 564 -15.89 11.23 -45.58
C GLY A 564 -16.94 10.69 -44.61
N ALA A 565 -17.51 9.53 -44.93
CA ALA A 565 -18.62 8.88 -44.22
C ALA A 565 -18.48 8.76 -42.68
N LEU A 566 -17.26 8.85 -42.14
CA LEU A 566 -16.99 8.81 -40.71
C LEU A 566 -17.48 10.08 -39.96
N GLU A 567 -17.20 11.27 -40.49
CA GLU A 567 -17.65 12.53 -39.88
C GLU A 567 -19.18 12.58 -39.84
N ALA A 568 -19.82 12.15 -40.92
CA ALA A 568 -21.28 11.99 -40.97
C ALA A 568 -21.79 10.92 -39.99
N GLY A 569 -20.99 9.89 -39.70
CA GLY A 569 -21.28 8.88 -38.68
C GLY A 569 -21.25 9.45 -37.27
N PHE A 570 -20.18 10.14 -36.88
CA PHE A 570 -20.07 10.81 -35.59
C PHE A 570 -21.12 11.91 -35.43
N GLN A 571 -21.36 12.72 -36.46
CA GLN A 571 -22.42 13.74 -36.42
C GLN A 571 -23.78 13.11 -36.15
N ARG A 572 -24.13 12.03 -36.86
CA ARG A 572 -25.37 11.29 -36.59
C ARG A 572 -25.44 10.75 -35.16
N LEU A 573 -24.33 10.24 -34.63
CA LEU A 573 -24.28 9.75 -33.25
C LEU A 573 -24.50 10.89 -32.25
N VAL A 574 -23.83 12.03 -32.44
CA VAL A 574 -23.98 13.21 -31.57
C VAL A 574 -25.40 13.78 -31.66
N ASP A 575 -25.98 13.88 -32.86
CA ASP A 575 -27.34 14.38 -33.06
C ASP A 575 -28.42 13.47 -32.45
N THR A 576 -28.14 12.17 -32.36
CA THR A 576 -29.07 11.17 -31.81
C THR A 576 -28.87 10.97 -30.31
N CYS A 577 -27.64 11.12 -29.82
CA CYS A 577 -27.29 10.97 -28.41
C CYS A 577 -27.86 12.15 -27.61
N GLY A 578 -28.83 11.87 -26.74
CA GLY A 578 -29.47 12.89 -25.90
C GLY A 578 -28.63 13.37 -24.72
N ALA A 579 -27.55 12.67 -24.38
CA ALA A 579 -26.66 12.96 -23.25
C ALA A 579 -25.27 13.42 -23.73
N GLU A 580 -24.50 14.06 -22.84
CA GLU A 580 -23.14 14.54 -23.16
C GLU A 580 -22.21 13.36 -23.51
N PRO A 581 -21.52 13.38 -24.67
CA PRO A 581 -20.52 12.38 -25.00
C PRO A 581 -19.31 12.44 -24.05
N THR A 582 -18.87 11.28 -23.57
CA THR A 582 -17.79 11.16 -22.57
C THR A 582 -16.56 10.46 -23.12
N VAL A 583 -16.71 9.60 -24.13
CA VAL A 583 -15.61 8.89 -24.79
C VAL A 583 -15.99 8.55 -26.23
N LEU A 584 -14.99 8.36 -27.11
CA LEU A 584 -15.21 7.98 -28.50
C LEU A 584 -14.28 6.87 -28.98
N CYS A 585 -14.71 6.15 -30.01
CA CYS A 585 -13.93 5.19 -30.78
C CYS A 585 -14.21 5.37 -32.28
N ALA A 586 -13.20 5.27 -33.14
CA ALA A 586 -13.33 5.57 -34.57
C ALA A 586 -13.10 4.36 -35.50
N HIS A 587 -12.62 3.23 -35.00
CA HIS A 587 -12.28 2.05 -35.79
C HIS A 587 -12.57 0.77 -35.01
N PRO A 588 -13.13 -0.29 -35.66
CA PRO A 588 -13.51 -0.39 -37.07
C PRO A 588 -14.82 0.32 -37.43
N LEU A 589 -15.51 0.89 -36.44
CA LEU A 589 -16.72 1.68 -36.62
C LEU A 589 -16.70 2.88 -35.66
N PRO A 590 -17.42 3.98 -35.97
CA PRO A 590 -17.61 5.09 -35.04
C PRO A 590 -18.56 4.70 -33.90
N ALA A 591 -18.14 4.98 -32.67
CA ALA A 591 -18.93 4.77 -31.46
C ALA A 591 -18.66 5.87 -30.42
N LEU A 592 -19.65 6.13 -29.56
CA LEU A 592 -19.61 7.08 -28.45
C LEU A 592 -20.13 6.41 -27.18
N GLY A 593 -19.56 6.79 -26.04
CA GLY A 593 -20.19 6.58 -24.74
C GLY A 593 -20.72 7.91 -24.21
N ASP A 594 -21.76 7.87 -23.40
CA ASP A 594 -22.36 9.06 -22.81
C ASP A 594 -22.31 9.11 -21.28
N ALA A 595 -22.73 10.25 -20.72
CA ALA A 595 -22.75 10.52 -19.28
C ALA A 595 -23.78 9.67 -18.50
N GLU A 596 -24.79 9.10 -19.15
CA GLU A 596 -25.84 8.30 -18.52
C GLU A 596 -25.50 6.79 -18.53
N GLY A 597 -24.49 6.38 -19.28
CA GLY A 597 -23.97 5.02 -19.31
C GLY A 597 -24.39 4.22 -20.54
N ALA A 598 -24.95 4.87 -21.56
CA ALA A 598 -25.25 4.22 -22.83
C ALA A 598 -24.06 4.29 -23.79
N VAL A 599 -23.92 3.23 -24.59
CA VAL A 599 -22.95 3.13 -25.68
C VAL A 599 -23.71 3.17 -26.99
N TRP A 600 -23.30 4.09 -27.85
CA TRP A 600 -23.89 4.36 -29.16
C TRP A 600 -22.89 3.98 -30.24
N CYS A 601 -23.33 3.34 -31.32
CA CYS A 601 -22.47 3.05 -32.45
C CYS A 601 -23.19 3.16 -33.78
N TYR A 602 -22.44 3.47 -34.84
CA TYR A 602 -22.98 3.54 -36.19
C TYR A 602 -22.31 2.49 -37.06
N ALA A 603 -23.07 1.48 -37.47
CA ALA A 603 -22.59 0.37 -38.27
C ALA A 603 -23.31 0.33 -39.64
N PRO A 604 -22.58 0.20 -40.76
CA PRO A 604 -23.18 -0.04 -42.07
C PRO A 604 -23.74 -1.48 -42.14
N ALA A 605 -24.78 -1.69 -42.95
CA ALA A 605 -25.40 -3.01 -43.12
C ALA A 605 -24.38 -4.05 -43.63
N PRO A 606 -24.46 -5.33 -43.19
CA PRO A 606 -23.63 -6.40 -43.73
C PRO A 606 -23.88 -6.56 -45.23
N THR A 607 -22.81 -6.68 -46.02
CA THR A 607 -22.86 -6.75 -47.49
C THR A 607 -23.36 -8.09 -48.03
N SER A 608 -23.69 -9.06 -47.18
CA SER A 608 -24.18 -10.38 -47.58
C SER A 608 -25.12 -10.94 -46.51
N ALA A 609 -26.41 -10.59 -46.58
CA ALA A 609 -27.47 -11.33 -45.90
C ALA A 609 -28.06 -12.36 -46.88
N PRO A 610 -28.29 -13.62 -46.48
CA PRO A 610 -29.11 -14.55 -47.26
C PRO A 610 -30.51 -13.95 -47.43
N ALA A 611 -31.11 -14.14 -48.61
CA ALA A 611 -32.33 -13.46 -49.06
C ALA A 611 -33.64 -13.84 -48.33
N GLY A 612 -33.59 -14.21 -47.05
CA GLY A 612 -34.73 -14.83 -46.34
C GLY A 612 -35.08 -14.27 -44.97
N ASP A 613 -34.22 -13.49 -44.31
CA ASP A 613 -34.53 -12.88 -43.00
C ASP A 613 -34.52 -11.35 -43.12
N GLU A 614 -35.42 -10.71 -42.38
CA GLU A 614 -35.58 -9.26 -42.31
C GLU A 614 -34.20 -8.58 -42.14
N PRO A 615 -33.79 -7.68 -43.05
CA PRO A 615 -32.45 -7.11 -43.01
C PRO A 615 -32.26 -6.37 -41.67
N PRO A 616 -31.10 -6.50 -41.00
CA PRO A 616 -30.86 -5.78 -39.76
C PRO A 616 -31.01 -4.27 -39.98
N PRO A 617 -31.56 -3.53 -39.01
CA PRO A 617 -31.83 -2.10 -39.18
C PRO A 617 -30.53 -1.36 -39.52
N ARG A 618 -30.57 -0.56 -40.59
CA ARG A 618 -29.49 0.35 -40.96
C ARG A 618 -29.40 1.46 -39.91
N GLY A 619 -28.20 1.77 -39.39
CA GLY A 619 -27.97 3.05 -38.71
C GLY A 619 -27.35 2.97 -37.33
N VAL A 620 -27.93 3.75 -36.39
CA VAL A 620 -27.45 3.97 -35.03
C VAL A 620 -28.00 2.88 -34.11
N PHE A 621 -27.11 2.22 -33.38
CA PHE A 621 -27.46 1.26 -32.33
C PHE A 621 -27.08 1.84 -30.97
N SER A 622 -27.84 1.51 -29.94
CA SER A 622 -27.53 1.90 -28.56
C SER A 622 -27.84 0.79 -27.58
N ALA A 623 -27.12 0.79 -26.46
CA ALA A 623 -27.38 -0.08 -25.32
C ALA A 623 -26.98 0.60 -23.99
N PRO A 624 -27.82 0.52 -22.95
CA PRO A 624 -27.48 1.02 -21.61
C PRO A 624 -26.57 0.01 -20.90
N LEU A 625 -25.25 0.18 -21.04
CA LEU A 625 -24.28 -0.79 -20.53
C LEU A 625 -23.84 -0.49 -19.10
N HIS A 626 -23.81 0.77 -18.69
CA HIS A 626 -23.22 1.18 -17.41
C HIS A 626 -24.21 1.95 -16.52
N THR A 627 -23.91 2.00 -15.23
CA THR A 627 -24.56 2.94 -14.30
C THR A 627 -23.70 4.19 -14.15
N GLY A 628 -24.11 5.28 -14.80
CA GLY A 628 -23.34 6.53 -14.89
C GLY A 628 -22.33 6.53 -16.05
N PRO A 629 -21.43 7.53 -16.10
CA PRO A 629 -20.66 7.83 -17.31
C PRO A 629 -19.85 6.66 -17.86
N VAL A 630 -19.91 6.45 -19.18
CA VAL A 630 -18.96 5.59 -19.90
C VAL A 630 -17.62 6.31 -19.97
N THR A 631 -16.56 5.71 -19.45
CA THR A 631 -15.25 6.37 -19.30
C THR A 631 -14.20 5.84 -20.27
N ALA A 632 -14.40 4.67 -20.85
CA ALA A 632 -13.46 4.06 -21.79
C ALA A 632 -14.20 3.25 -22.85
N LEU A 633 -13.70 3.26 -24.10
CA LEU A 633 -14.36 2.61 -25.23
C LEU A 633 -13.34 2.13 -26.27
N GLY A 634 -13.49 0.90 -26.73
CA GLY A 634 -12.74 0.31 -27.83
C GLY A 634 -13.64 -0.53 -28.71
N ALA A 635 -13.25 -0.73 -29.97
CA ALA A 635 -13.95 -1.62 -30.88
C ALA A 635 -12.93 -2.47 -31.67
N VAL A 636 -13.27 -3.72 -31.91
CA VAL A 636 -12.40 -4.69 -32.59
C VAL A 636 -13.21 -5.65 -33.44
N ARG A 637 -12.62 -6.13 -34.53
CA ARG A 637 -13.19 -7.19 -35.36
C ARG A 637 -12.34 -8.45 -35.15
N THR A 638 -12.97 -9.53 -34.68
CA THR A 638 -12.30 -10.80 -34.41
C THR A 638 -12.49 -11.76 -35.59
N GLY A 639 -11.43 -12.10 -36.32
CA GLY A 639 -11.48 -13.12 -37.38
C GLY A 639 -11.67 -12.61 -38.81
N ALA A 640 -12.14 -13.50 -39.71
CA ALA A 640 -12.24 -13.26 -41.15
C ALA A 640 -13.31 -12.22 -41.53
N ALA A 641 -13.30 -11.77 -42.79
CA ALA A 641 -14.27 -10.83 -43.32
C ALA A 641 -15.71 -11.32 -43.07
N GLY A 642 -16.51 -10.54 -42.32
CA GLY A 642 -17.89 -10.87 -41.96
C GLY A 642 -18.13 -11.15 -40.47
N ALA A 643 -17.08 -11.30 -39.65
CA ALA A 643 -17.25 -11.46 -38.20
C ALA A 643 -17.84 -10.19 -37.54
N PRO A 644 -18.71 -10.33 -36.52
CA PRO A 644 -19.32 -9.20 -35.85
C PRO A 644 -18.26 -8.32 -35.19
N THR A 645 -18.49 -7.01 -35.22
CA THR A 645 -17.67 -6.08 -34.42
C THR A 645 -18.05 -6.20 -32.96
N LEU A 646 -17.04 -6.34 -32.11
CA LEU A 646 -17.17 -6.27 -30.67
C LEU A 646 -16.84 -4.86 -30.22
N VAL A 647 -17.72 -4.27 -29.43
CA VAL A 647 -17.54 -3.02 -28.71
C VAL A 647 -17.26 -3.38 -27.25
N ILE A 648 -16.16 -2.87 -26.72
CA ILE A 648 -15.75 -3.07 -25.33
C ILE A 648 -15.80 -1.71 -24.63
N SER A 649 -16.54 -1.63 -23.54
CA SER A 649 -16.80 -0.39 -22.81
C SER A 649 -16.44 -0.55 -21.34
N GLY A 650 -15.98 0.54 -20.73
CA GLY A 650 -15.71 0.65 -19.31
C GLY A 650 -16.43 1.86 -18.73
N GLY A 651 -16.94 1.73 -17.51
CA GLY A 651 -17.75 2.76 -16.88
C GLY A 651 -17.22 3.27 -15.54
N ARG A 652 -17.83 4.37 -15.08
CA ARG A 652 -17.65 4.90 -13.72
C ARG A 652 -18.06 3.90 -12.64
N ASP A 653 -18.96 2.98 -12.97
CA ASP A 653 -19.39 1.86 -12.14
C ASP A 653 -18.31 0.77 -11.94
N GLY A 654 -17.14 0.92 -12.58
CA GLY A 654 -16.01 0.00 -12.45
C GLY A 654 -16.16 -1.30 -13.23
N ARG A 655 -17.23 -1.43 -14.04
CA ARG A 655 -17.50 -2.59 -14.88
C ARG A 655 -16.89 -2.41 -16.26
N VAL A 656 -16.50 -3.53 -16.87
CA VAL A 656 -16.12 -3.65 -18.27
C VAL A 656 -17.14 -4.55 -18.95
N ARG A 657 -17.68 -4.13 -20.09
CA ARG A 657 -18.70 -4.89 -20.82
C ARG A 657 -18.32 -5.06 -22.28
N MET A 658 -18.76 -6.17 -22.85
CA MET A 658 -18.62 -6.51 -24.25
C MET A 658 -20.00 -6.58 -24.89
N TRP A 659 -20.15 -5.96 -26.06
CA TRP A 659 -21.42 -5.86 -26.76
C TRP A 659 -21.20 -5.85 -28.28
N SER A 660 -22.11 -6.44 -29.03
CA SER A 660 -22.12 -6.34 -30.49
C SER A 660 -23.31 -5.49 -30.95
N PRO A 661 -23.12 -4.55 -31.90
CA PRO A 661 -24.22 -3.77 -32.45
C PRO A 661 -25.33 -4.66 -32.98
N GLY A 662 -26.57 -4.41 -32.56
CA GLY A 662 -27.74 -5.20 -32.94
C GLY A 662 -27.98 -6.47 -32.10
N ALA A 663 -27.08 -6.82 -31.17
CA ALA A 663 -27.30 -7.87 -30.18
C ALA A 663 -27.79 -7.28 -28.85
N GLU A 664 -28.53 -8.08 -28.07
CA GLU A 664 -28.83 -7.73 -26.68
C GLU A 664 -27.56 -7.77 -25.81
N PRO A 665 -27.39 -6.81 -24.88
CA PRO A 665 -26.27 -6.84 -23.95
C PRO A 665 -26.29 -8.09 -23.07
N GLY A 666 -25.14 -8.75 -22.94
CA GLY A 666 -24.98 -9.84 -21.98
C GLY A 666 -25.22 -9.38 -20.53
N PRO A 667 -25.73 -10.25 -19.64
CA PRO A 667 -25.97 -9.90 -18.24
C PRO A 667 -24.66 -9.68 -17.47
N ASP A 668 -23.65 -10.49 -17.77
CA ASP A 668 -22.39 -10.52 -17.04
C ASP A 668 -21.40 -9.48 -17.56
N ALA A 669 -20.72 -8.83 -16.61
CA ALA A 669 -19.60 -7.98 -16.93
C ALA A 669 -18.40 -8.84 -17.34
N LEU A 670 -17.68 -8.38 -18.36
CA LEU A 670 -16.41 -8.97 -18.78
C LEU A 670 -15.34 -8.81 -17.69
N ASP A 671 -15.44 -7.76 -16.88
CA ASP A 671 -14.63 -7.52 -15.69
C ASP A 671 -15.34 -6.53 -14.74
N ALA A 672 -14.99 -6.51 -13.46
CA ALA A 672 -15.51 -5.54 -12.49
C ALA A 672 -14.53 -5.29 -11.33
N ARG A 673 -14.42 -4.03 -10.91
CA ARG A 673 -13.72 -3.61 -9.68
C ARG A 673 -14.51 -2.54 -8.95
N ALA A 674 -14.21 -2.34 -7.66
CA ALA A 674 -14.79 -1.28 -6.84
C ALA A 674 -14.10 0.09 -7.07
N ALA A 675 -13.66 0.35 -8.30
CA ALA A 675 -13.02 1.58 -8.72
C ALA A 675 -13.44 1.88 -10.17
N PRO A 676 -13.59 3.15 -10.59
CA PRO A 676 -13.89 3.50 -11.98
C PRO A 676 -12.87 2.95 -12.98
N VAL A 677 -13.33 2.53 -14.16
CA VAL A 677 -12.43 2.31 -15.31
C VAL A 677 -11.92 3.67 -15.79
N THR A 678 -10.61 3.79 -16.04
CA THR A 678 -9.98 5.06 -16.46
C THR A 678 -9.49 5.03 -17.89
N ALA A 679 -9.14 3.87 -18.42
CA ALA A 679 -8.72 3.70 -19.80
C ALA A 679 -8.94 2.26 -20.28
N LEU A 680 -9.17 2.10 -21.58
CA LEU A 680 -9.35 0.80 -22.22
C LEU A 680 -8.81 0.87 -23.64
N ALA A 681 -8.14 -0.19 -24.06
CA ALA A 681 -7.78 -0.42 -25.45
C ALA A 681 -7.98 -1.90 -25.80
N CYS A 682 -8.38 -2.16 -27.04
CA CYS A 682 -8.46 -3.51 -27.57
C CYS A 682 -7.95 -3.54 -29.00
N GLU A 683 -7.19 -4.57 -29.34
CA GLU A 683 -6.63 -4.73 -30.68
C GLU A 683 -6.59 -6.21 -31.07
N GLN A 684 -6.88 -6.49 -32.34
CA GLN A 684 -6.57 -7.79 -32.93
C GLN A 684 -5.08 -7.79 -33.29
N THR A 685 -4.25 -8.24 -32.35
CA THR A 685 -2.79 -8.31 -32.55
C THR A 685 -2.41 -9.51 -33.42
N THR A 686 -1.15 -9.56 -33.86
CA THR A 686 -0.57 -10.74 -34.51
C THR A 686 -0.60 -11.99 -33.62
N GLU A 687 -0.73 -11.83 -32.30
CA GLU A 687 -0.82 -12.91 -31.32
C GLU A 687 -2.26 -13.17 -30.83
N GLY A 688 -3.26 -12.57 -31.47
CA GLY A 688 -4.67 -12.70 -31.07
C GLY A 688 -5.25 -11.42 -30.48
N LEU A 689 -6.51 -11.48 -30.04
CA LEU A 689 -7.18 -10.35 -29.42
C LEU A 689 -6.50 -10.01 -28.08
N LEU A 690 -6.07 -8.77 -27.92
CA LEU A 690 -5.56 -8.24 -26.66
C LEU A 690 -6.51 -7.17 -26.15
N ILE A 691 -6.94 -7.28 -24.88
CA ILE A 691 -7.71 -6.29 -24.17
C ILE A 691 -6.89 -5.79 -22.98
N ALA A 692 -6.70 -4.49 -22.90
CA ALA A 692 -6.01 -3.82 -21.81
C ALA A 692 -6.97 -2.84 -21.13
N VAL A 693 -7.11 -2.95 -19.81
CA VAL A 693 -8.03 -2.13 -19.01
C VAL A 693 -7.29 -1.55 -17.80
N ALA A 694 -7.48 -0.26 -17.54
CA ALA A 694 -6.96 0.41 -16.34
C ALA A 694 -8.10 0.90 -15.45
N TRP A 695 -7.85 0.90 -14.14
CA TRP A 695 -8.78 1.43 -13.14
C TRP A 695 -8.14 2.53 -12.30
N ALA A 696 -9.00 3.34 -11.67
CA ALA A 696 -8.60 4.48 -10.86
C ALA A 696 -7.82 4.10 -9.59
N ASP A 697 -7.93 2.85 -9.13
CA ASP A 697 -7.16 2.30 -8.01
C ASP A 697 -5.71 1.92 -8.40
N GLY A 698 -5.35 2.00 -9.69
CA GLY A 698 -3.97 1.89 -10.18
C GLY A 698 -3.66 0.68 -11.09
N PRO A 699 -4.21 -0.52 -10.85
CA PRO A 699 -3.91 -1.69 -11.68
C PRO A 699 -4.33 -1.55 -13.14
N VAL A 700 -3.54 -2.17 -14.00
CA VAL A 700 -3.80 -2.41 -15.42
C VAL A 700 -3.88 -3.92 -15.63
N ARG A 701 -4.97 -4.38 -16.23
CA ARG A 701 -5.17 -5.78 -16.56
C ARG A 701 -5.05 -6.00 -18.06
N LEU A 702 -4.23 -6.97 -18.43
CA LEU A 702 -3.98 -7.41 -19.79
C LEU A 702 -4.56 -8.83 -19.94
N ARG A 703 -5.39 -9.03 -20.97
CA ARG A 703 -6.03 -10.31 -21.23
C ARG A 703 -6.06 -10.64 -22.71
N ARG A 704 -5.84 -11.91 -23.02
CA ARG A 704 -6.14 -12.51 -24.32
C ARG A 704 -7.37 -13.40 -24.18
N PRO A 705 -8.55 -12.99 -24.68
CA PRO A 705 -9.75 -13.82 -24.64
C PRO A 705 -9.52 -15.13 -25.41
N GLY A 706 -9.60 -16.27 -24.72
CA GLY A 706 -9.27 -17.59 -25.25
C GLY A 706 -8.09 -18.26 -24.53
N ASP A 707 -7.21 -17.46 -23.92
CA ASP A 707 -6.21 -17.93 -22.96
C ASP A 707 -6.78 -17.80 -21.54
N ASP A 708 -6.54 -18.78 -20.68
CA ASP A 708 -6.92 -18.70 -19.25
C ASP A 708 -5.99 -17.78 -18.43
N THR A 709 -5.07 -17.08 -19.10
CA THR A 709 -4.05 -16.23 -18.45
C THR A 709 -4.44 -14.76 -18.52
N THR A 710 -4.70 -14.19 -17.34
CA THR A 710 -4.85 -12.75 -17.15
C THR A 710 -3.61 -12.25 -16.42
N VAL A 711 -3.00 -11.18 -16.94
CA VAL A 711 -1.80 -10.58 -16.36
C VAL A 711 -2.17 -9.20 -15.80
N GLU A 712 -1.78 -8.93 -14.57
CA GLU A 712 -2.00 -7.63 -13.92
C GLU A 712 -0.64 -6.95 -13.67
N LEU A 713 -0.57 -5.65 -13.95
CA LEU A 713 0.56 -4.81 -13.59
C LEU A 713 0.07 -3.52 -12.92
N ASN A 714 0.85 -2.97 -11.99
CA ASN A 714 0.50 -1.74 -11.30
C ASN A 714 1.63 -0.70 -11.45
N PRO A 715 1.50 0.28 -12.37
CA PRO A 715 2.50 1.33 -12.58
C PRO A 715 2.61 2.35 -11.43
N GLY A 716 1.80 2.21 -10.37
CA GLY A 716 1.82 3.06 -9.18
C GLY A 716 1.21 4.44 -9.32
N LEU A 717 0.55 4.69 -10.46
CA LEU A 717 -0.39 5.78 -10.68
C LEU A 717 -1.53 5.27 -11.58
N PRO A 718 -2.71 5.90 -11.51
CA PRO A 718 -3.79 5.59 -12.43
C PRO A 718 -3.34 5.84 -13.87
N VAL A 719 -3.58 4.83 -14.72
CA VAL A 719 -3.37 4.96 -16.16
C VAL A 719 -4.61 5.61 -16.77
N THR A 720 -4.41 6.75 -17.41
CA THR A 720 -5.46 7.60 -18.01
C THR A 720 -5.59 7.39 -19.51
N GLY A 721 -4.62 6.72 -20.14
CA GLY A 721 -4.68 6.37 -21.55
C GLY A 721 -3.95 5.06 -21.83
N ILE A 722 -4.52 4.23 -22.71
CA ILE A 722 -3.88 3.02 -23.21
C ILE A 722 -3.93 3.03 -24.74
N ALA A 723 -2.83 2.65 -25.38
CA ALA A 723 -2.78 2.31 -26.80
C ALA A 723 -2.20 0.90 -26.97
N VAL A 724 -2.81 0.09 -27.82
CA VAL A 724 -2.33 -1.25 -28.20
C VAL A 724 -2.13 -1.31 -29.71
N SER A 725 -0.91 -1.62 -30.16
CA SER A 725 -0.61 -1.75 -31.58
C SER A 725 -0.88 -3.17 -32.10
N VAL A 726 -0.97 -3.34 -33.42
CA VAL A 726 -1.17 -4.66 -34.06
C VAL A 726 0.01 -5.59 -33.77
N GLU A 727 1.20 -5.04 -33.59
CA GLU A 727 2.42 -5.76 -33.20
C GLU A 727 2.45 -6.15 -31.70
N GLY A 728 1.42 -5.77 -30.94
CA GLY A 728 1.32 -6.09 -29.51
C GLY A 728 2.10 -5.15 -28.59
N ASN A 729 2.52 -3.97 -29.06
CA ASN A 729 3.11 -2.95 -28.19
C ASN A 729 2.01 -2.26 -27.39
N ILE A 730 2.19 -2.14 -26.08
CA ILE A 730 1.24 -1.50 -25.17
C ILE A 730 1.87 -0.21 -24.66
N VAL A 731 1.20 0.92 -24.85
CA VAL A 731 1.64 2.22 -24.34
C VAL A 731 0.66 2.70 -23.29
N LEU A 732 1.17 2.96 -22.09
CA LEU A 732 0.41 3.42 -20.93
C LEU A 732 0.74 4.88 -20.65
N GLY A 733 -0.29 5.73 -20.62
CA GLY A 733 -0.19 7.12 -20.20
C GLY A 733 -0.60 7.32 -18.75
N THR A 734 0.21 8.03 -17.97
CA THR A 734 -0.06 8.37 -16.57
C THR A 734 0.15 9.87 -16.34
N ALA A 735 -0.21 10.34 -15.14
CA ALA A 735 0.12 11.69 -14.71
C ALA A 735 1.64 11.95 -14.58
N ALA A 736 2.46 10.91 -14.41
CA ALA A 736 3.92 11.05 -14.24
C ALA A 736 4.72 10.82 -15.52
N GLY A 737 4.10 10.31 -16.59
CA GLY A 737 4.81 9.95 -17.81
C GLY A 737 4.16 8.81 -18.59
N VAL A 738 4.92 8.27 -19.54
CA VAL A 738 4.50 7.26 -20.52
C VAL A 738 5.38 6.03 -20.39
N ILE A 739 4.78 4.85 -20.44
CA ILE A 739 5.47 3.57 -20.27
C ILE A 739 5.11 2.66 -21.44
N GLY A 740 6.13 2.07 -22.08
CA GLY A 740 5.98 1.01 -23.06
C GLY A 740 6.11 -0.36 -22.41
N VAL A 741 5.13 -1.22 -22.61
CA VAL A 741 5.06 -2.56 -22.04
C VAL A 741 4.74 -3.56 -23.15
N ARG A 742 5.25 -4.78 -23.01
CA ARG A 742 4.89 -5.93 -23.84
C ARG A 742 4.43 -7.08 -22.95
N LEU A 743 3.42 -7.83 -23.40
CA LEU A 743 3.00 -9.06 -22.73
C LEU A 743 4.02 -10.17 -23.05
N GLU A 744 4.48 -10.89 -22.04
CA GLU A 744 5.36 -12.04 -22.24
C GLU A 744 4.54 -13.32 -22.41
N ARG A 745 4.99 -14.24 -23.27
CA ARG A 745 4.34 -15.54 -23.37
C ARG A 745 4.76 -16.39 -22.16
N PRO A 746 3.85 -17.18 -21.57
CA PRO A 746 4.26 -18.19 -20.61
C PRO A 746 5.30 -19.10 -21.27
N SER A 747 6.44 -19.31 -20.61
CA SER A 747 7.43 -20.29 -21.03
C SER A 747 6.75 -21.67 -21.01
N GLY A 748 6.53 -22.24 -22.19
CA GLY A 748 5.92 -23.55 -22.38
C GLY A 748 6.80 -24.71 -21.91
#